data_AF-G0QLB1-F1
#
_entry.id   AF-G0QLB1-F1
#
_cell.length_a   1.000
_cell.length_b   1.000
_cell.length_c   1.000
_cell.angle_alpha   90.00
_cell.angle_beta   90.00
_cell.angle_gamma   90.00
#
_symmetry.space_group_name_H-M   'P 1'
#
loop_
_entity.id
_entity.type
_entity.pdbx_description
1 polymer ?
#
loop_
_entity_poly.entity_id
_entity_poly.type
_entity_poly.pdbx_seq_one_letter_code
_entity_poly.pdbx_strand_id
1 'polypeptide(L)'
;YEKMENSNHEQRILQIGSDAKPIRITIDYSTIDNLNLGITQQQKDYLISIMETSKLFFQRLLKVYPFTGNNIFPKPQQKLCFDVEIPQKDKTVGVANSDLHLYVIYSNEKNGQYASAIYCAMANQGISRPIFGRVKFNLYYMQKFQEDAQNFENYLEITIHEILHIIGFSGNAIQSWIDPKTKKPYEKSQLKNIQIKKTYRQQETILLATENVVKVTRKYFNCPTAEGMQIENQGNPGSIGAHWERSIIYNEMMTGGVVTVDRVLSIFTIAVLKDTGFYPEVNENMSDDIFWGKGKGCDFLEYVCQSQTQYPEFAKKTKDFQCSFEFEGYGHAKSDQYLDGCTIIYPSFDQLCSNPNSINDKFKKIQESEKLSNYSTNSKCFQSTASIASSVINNETNLRCHQFKCSSDASQITIIFPDIQHEVLCEIEEQGQKKDIDESGIKAKGQITCPQDYIRFCNYTPICANFCSEKGFCVRGQCFCQSGYGGVDCSIQCSGAVHNQTCLGNLSCPSDLFLNPDNTCKSDCPQGFFGMAGQCEPCNSNCSRCTGPSANECTKCFFLTLLQENQCVEKCNEKFGYQPNFDLGKCESEMSRTCKGNCETCEKQNSPLCYTCKTGFFFYQGDKSCLSKCPLGFIEQQKAQECQELSVGCLQQIDFNTCILCDSAKGYILDTEKKCTLCKQNCISCNPNDATECLVCEGIKLKNYDGSCVDACFNNTFYSDNSEKCEKCYYVDFQTKACTQCSSKYTNCQSCDDFSCKRCNHGYQLDITQTYCEQTTLGKCSYGCESCSQQGECIYCYEGYYIRLIAFIFGNVILELLL
;
A
#
# COMPACT_ATOMS: atom_id res chain seq x y z
N TYR A 1 21.88 -3.58 -13.98
CA TYR A 1 22.45 -4.08 -12.72
C TYR A 1 22.32 -3.06 -11.60
N GLU A 2 23.12 -1.98 -11.48
CA GLU A 2 22.91 -0.96 -10.41
C GLU A 2 21.53 -0.27 -10.47
N LYS A 3 20.98 -0.02 -11.67
CA LYS A 3 19.59 0.48 -11.82
C LYS A 3 18.51 -0.56 -11.49
N MET A 4 18.85 -1.86 -11.48
CA MET A 4 17.93 -2.96 -11.13
C MET A 4 18.01 -3.33 -9.64
N GLU A 5 19.19 -3.22 -9.02
CA GLU A 5 19.32 -3.23 -7.55
C GLU A 5 18.52 -2.09 -6.91
N ASN A 6 18.46 -0.93 -7.58
CA ASN A 6 17.65 0.20 -7.13
C ASN A 6 16.16 0.10 -7.52
N SER A 7 15.72 -0.87 -8.36
CA SER A 7 14.32 -0.96 -8.80
C SER A 7 13.46 -1.95 -8.00
N ASN A 8 14.05 -2.76 -7.13
CA ASN A 8 13.35 -3.75 -6.29
C ASN A 8 13.25 -3.35 -4.81
N HIS A 9 13.41 -2.05 -4.51
CA HIS A 9 13.35 -1.50 -3.14
C HIS A 9 12.29 -0.41 -2.97
N GLU A 10 11.15 -0.53 -3.64
CA GLU A 10 9.94 0.20 -3.24
C GLU A 10 9.02 -0.66 -2.37
N GLN A 11 9.58 -1.40 -1.40
CA GLN A 11 8.87 -1.45 -0.12
C GLN A 11 8.67 0.01 0.27
N ARG A 12 7.43 0.40 0.55
CA ARG A 12 6.97 1.77 0.79
C ARG A 12 7.67 2.37 2.02
N ILE A 13 8.98 2.62 1.93
CA ILE A 13 9.84 3.23 2.94
C ILE A 13 9.57 4.73 2.85
N LEU A 14 8.51 5.14 3.55
CA LEU A 14 8.08 6.55 3.58
C LEU A 14 8.86 7.36 4.63
N GLN A 15 9.54 6.68 5.55
CA GLN A 15 10.46 7.28 6.50
C GLN A 15 11.89 7.12 5.99
N ILE A 16 12.71 8.15 6.11
CA ILE A 16 14.11 8.11 5.68
C ILE A 16 14.99 7.98 6.92
N GLY A 17 15.87 6.99 6.94
CA GLY A 17 16.87 6.80 7.99
C GLY A 17 17.90 5.73 7.61
N SER A 18 19.03 5.72 8.30
CA SER A 18 20.03 4.66 8.18
C SER A 18 19.76 3.59 9.24
N ASP A 19 19.68 2.33 8.83
CA ASP A 19 19.63 1.14 9.71
C ASP A 19 18.32 0.98 10.54
N ALA A 20 17.29 0.40 9.92
CA ALA A 20 16.04 0.07 10.60
C ALA A 20 16.24 -1.08 11.61
N LYS A 21 15.72 -0.92 12.84
CA LYS A 21 15.89 -1.88 13.94
C LYS A 21 14.55 -2.30 14.54
N PRO A 22 14.46 -3.46 15.20
CA PRO A 22 13.28 -3.85 15.98
C PRO A 22 12.80 -2.69 16.86
N ILE A 23 11.49 -2.43 16.85
CA ILE A 23 10.90 -1.36 17.64
C ILE A 23 11.22 -1.52 19.13
N ARG A 24 11.62 -0.45 19.82
CA ARG A 24 11.81 -0.51 21.28
C ARG A 24 10.53 -0.10 21.98
N ILE A 25 9.86 -1.06 22.62
CA ILE A 25 8.62 -0.80 23.37
C ILE A 25 8.93 -0.80 24.87
N THR A 26 8.55 0.28 25.55
CA THR A 26 8.62 0.41 27.01
C THR A 26 7.22 0.47 27.58
N ILE A 27 7.02 -0.09 28.77
CA ILE A 27 5.69 -0.24 29.37
C ILE A 27 5.72 0.33 30.79
N ASP A 28 4.73 1.15 31.12
CA ASP A 28 4.51 1.71 32.45
C ASP A 28 3.40 0.93 33.17
N TYR A 29 3.78 0.27 34.26
CA TYR A 29 2.90 -0.52 35.13
C TYR A 29 2.55 0.20 36.44
N SER A 30 2.94 1.46 36.63
CA SER A 30 2.77 2.22 37.88
C SER A 30 1.32 2.21 38.40
N THR A 31 0.34 2.20 37.50
CA THR A 31 -1.08 2.15 37.86
C THR A 31 -1.50 0.77 38.39
N ILE A 32 -1.01 -0.32 37.81
CA ILE A 32 -1.28 -1.69 38.29
C ILE A 32 -0.40 -2.09 39.46
N ASP A 33 0.72 -1.40 39.69
CA ASP A 33 1.59 -1.62 40.85
C ASP A 33 0.93 -1.24 42.18
N ASN A 34 -0.10 -0.38 42.15
CA ASN A 34 -0.82 0.06 43.34
C ASN A 34 -1.92 -0.95 43.74
N LEU A 35 -1.54 -1.99 44.49
CA LEU A 35 -2.44 -3.04 45.00
C LEU A 35 -3.63 -2.52 45.83
N ASN A 36 -3.56 -1.29 46.36
CA ASN A 36 -4.64 -0.70 47.14
C ASN A 36 -5.90 -0.36 46.32
N LEU A 37 -5.84 -0.50 45.00
CA LEU A 37 -6.93 -0.24 44.06
C LEU A 37 -7.73 -1.50 43.67
N GLY A 38 -7.49 -2.64 44.34
CA GLY A 38 -8.32 -3.84 44.23
C GLY A 38 -7.89 -4.85 43.16
N ILE A 39 -6.71 -4.68 42.56
CA ILE A 39 -6.05 -5.71 41.73
C ILE A 39 -5.25 -6.69 42.61
N THR A 40 -5.35 -7.98 42.33
CA THR A 40 -4.56 -9.01 43.03
C THR A 40 -3.16 -9.15 42.42
N GLN A 41 -2.19 -9.64 43.21
CA GLN A 41 -0.84 -9.91 42.71
C GLN A 41 -0.85 -10.91 41.53
N GLN A 42 -1.70 -11.94 41.59
CA GLN A 42 -1.84 -12.92 40.52
C GLN A 42 -2.33 -12.29 39.21
N GLN A 43 -3.35 -11.42 39.27
CA GLN A 43 -3.82 -10.68 38.08
C GLN A 43 -2.75 -9.75 37.53
N LYS A 44 -2.02 -9.06 38.42
CA LYS A 44 -0.91 -8.20 38.04
C LYS A 44 0.17 -8.98 37.27
N ASP A 45 0.65 -10.08 37.83
CA ASP A 45 1.68 -10.93 37.19
C ASP A 45 1.20 -11.46 35.84
N TYR A 46 -0.09 -11.80 35.75
CA TYR A 46 -0.72 -12.25 34.52
C TYR A 46 -0.75 -11.16 33.43
N LEU A 47 -1.19 -9.95 33.77
CA LEU A 47 -1.19 -8.81 32.85
C LEU A 47 0.22 -8.45 32.38
N ILE A 48 1.20 -8.47 33.29
CA ILE A 48 2.61 -8.25 32.94
C ILE A 48 3.08 -9.32 31.94
N SER A 49 2.75 -10.59 32.17
CA SER A 49 3.12 -11.68 31.24
C SER A 49 2.51 -11.48 29.85
N ILE A 50 1.24 -11.10 29.77
CA ILE A 50 0.55 -10.81 28.49
C ILE A 50 1.23 -9.63 27.77
N MET A 51 1.51 -8.54 28.49
CA MET A 51 2.09 -7.32 27.93
C MET A 51 3.55 -7.52 27.47
N GLU A 52 4.38 -8.23 28.22
CA GLU A 52 5.75 -8.55 27.78
C GLU A 52 5.77 -9.50 26.58
N THR A 53 4.81 -10.44 26.50
CA THR A 53 4.64 -11.30 25.31
C THR A 53 4.19 -10.50 24.09
N SER A 54 3.21 -9.61 24.27
CA SER A 54 2.72 -8.70 23.22
C SER A 54 3.86 -7.79 22.72
N LYS A 55 4.69 -7.28 23.62
CA LYS A 55 5.89 -6.53 23.26
C LYS A 55 6.82 -7.36 22.38
N LEU A 56 7.14 -8.60 22.76
CA LEU A 56 8.00 -9.47 21.94
C LEU A 56 7.41 -9.70 20.54
N PHE A 57 6.09 -9.85 20.43
CA PHE A 57 5.38 -9.96 19.16
C PHE A 57 5.63 -8.72 18.27
N PHE A 58 5.36 -7.51 18.78
CA PHE A 58 5.55 -6.28 17.98
C PHE A 58 7.01 -5.97 17.67
N GLN A 59 7.95 -6.37 18.54
CA GLN A 59 9.39 -6.26 18.28
C GLN A 59 9.84 -7.11 17.09
N ARG A 60 9.16 -8.24 16.84
CA ARG A 60 9.40 -9.08 15.66
C ARG A 60 8.62 -8.63 14.44
N LEU A 61 7.45 -8.02 14.64
CA LEU A 61 6.59 -7.55 13.55
C LEU A 61 7.14 -6.28 12.89
N LEU A 62 7.71 -5.37 13.68
CA LEU A 62 8.01 -4.01 13.23
C LEU A 62 9.48 -3.65 13.41
N LYS A 63 10.07 -3.10 12.35
CA LYS A 63 11.28 -2.27 12.49
C LYS A 63 10.94 -0.81 12.34
N VAL A 64 11.72 0.02 13.01
CA VAL A 64 11.65 1.48 12.99
C VAL A 64 13.04 2.08 12.84
N TYR A 65 13.11 3.34 12.41
CA TYR A 65 14.29 4.15 12.68
C TYR A 65 14.23 4.63 14.13
N PRO A 66 15.14 4.17 15.01
CA PRO A 66 15.03 4.46 16.43
C PRO A 66 15.28 5.95 16.73
N PHE A 67 14.62 6.50 17.75
CA PHE A 67 14.92 7.88 18.18
C PHE A 67 16.34 8.00 18.74
N THR A 68 17.01 9.10 18.38
CA THR A 68 18.25 9.57 18.99
C THR A 68 17.93 10.32 20.28
N GLY A 69 18.02 9.64 21.42
CA GLY A 69 17.70 10.20 22.73
C GLY A 69 16.44 9.60 23.35
N ASN A 70 15.85 10.31 24.31
CA ASN A 70 14.65 9.87 25.02
C ASN A 70 13.38 10.17 24.21
N ASN A 71 12.39 9.29 24.31
CA ASN A 71 11.04 9.50 23.79
C ASN A 71 10.28 10.47 24.70
N ILE A 72 10.00 11.69 24.23
CA ILE A 72 9.39 12.76 25.03
C ILE A 72 7.92 12.93 24.65
N PHE A 73 7.04 12.95 25.64
CA PHE A 73 5.61 13.14 25.43
C PHE A 73 5.31 14.57 24.91
N PRO A 74 4.68 14.75 23.73
CA PRO A 74 4.34 16.06 23.20
C PRO A 74 3.20 16.74 23.99
N LYS A 75 3.50 17.85 24.69
CA LYS A 75 2.54 18.60 25.52
C LYS A 75 1.17 18.91 24.88
N PRO A 76 1.05 19.29 23.58
CA PRO A 76 -0.24 19.62 22.98
C PRO A 76 -1.24 18.45 22.90
N GLN A 77 -0.76 17.21 23.04
CA GLN A 77 -1.52 16.00 22.73
C GLN A 77 -2.05 15.27 23.99
N GLN A 78 -1.84 15.82 25.19
CA GLN A 78 -2.21 15.16 26.45
C GLN A 78 -3.69 14.75 26.53
N LYS A 79 -4.59 15.51 25.89
CA LYS A 79 -6.04 15.23 25.89
C LYS A 79 -6.43 13.97 25.10
N LEU A 80 -5.52 13.40 24.30
CA LEU A 80 -5.77 12.17 23.53
C LEU A 80 -5.59 10.90 24.39
N CYS A 81 -4.87 10.98 25.51
CA CYS A 81 -4.60 9.84 26.38
C CYS A 81 -5.67 9.72 27.47
N PHE A 82 -6.85 9.21 27.10
CA PHE A 82 -7.98 9.04 28.02
C PHE A 82 -7.62 8.19 29.24
N ASP A 83 -8.14 8.54 30.42
CA ASP A 83 -7.95 7.84 31.70
C ASP A 83 -6.49 7.77 32.21
N VAL A 84 -5.53 8.48 31.60
CA VAL A 84 -4.13 8.50 32.03
C VAL A 84 -3.66 9.92 32.31
N GLU A 85 -3.19 10.15 33.53
CA GLU A 85 -2.42 11.35 33.83
C GLU A 85 -0.95 11.14 33.44
N ILE A 86 -0.53 11.78 32.34
CA ILE A 86 0.83 11.63 31.83
C ILE A 86 1.87 12.12 32.88
N PRO A 87 2.82 11.27 33.30
CA PRO A 87 3.85 11.62 34.26
C PRO A 87 4.67 12.85 33.83
N GLN A 88 5.00 13.72 34.78
CA GLN A 88 5.76 14.95 34.47
C GLN A 88 7.15 14.64 33.90
N LYS A 89 7.78 13.53 34.34
CA LYS A 89 9.07 13.07 33.83
C LYS A 89 9.02 12.75 32.32
N ASP A 90 7.94 12.16 31.84
CA ASP A 90 7.80 11.79 30.42
C ASP A 90 7.64 13.02 29.52
N LYS A 91 7.13 14.13 30.07
CA LYS A 91 6.98 15.42 29.39
C LYS A 91 8.26 16.25 29.37
N THR A 92 9.17 16.05 30.32
CA THR A 92 10.37 16.90 30.51
C THR A 92 11.66 16.19 30.17
N VAL A 93 11.86 14.98 30.68
CA VAL A 93 13.06 14.16 30.48
C VAL A 93 12.83 13.13 29.38
N GLY A 94 11.61 12.59 29.27
CA GLY A 94 11.27 11.52 28.36
C GLY A 94 11.72 10.13 28.82
N VAL A 95 11.30 9.12 28.08
CA VAL A 95 11.55 7.71 28.34
C VAL A 95 12.76 7.24 27.51
N ALA A 96 13.81 6.77 28.19
CA ALA A 96 15.01 6.26 27.53
C ALA A 96 14.74 4.94 26.78
N ASN A 97 15.48 4.70 25.70
CA ASN A 97 15.41 3.46 24.90
C ASN A 97 13.99 3.07 24.49
N SER A 98 13.17 4.07 24.14
CA SER A 98 11.77 3.88 23.75
C SER A 98 11.52 4.48 22.37
N ASP A 99 10.84 3.72 21.52
CA ASP A 99 10.25 4.18 20.27
C ASP A 99 8.72 4.22 20.35
N LEU A 100 8.15 3.41 21.24
CA LEU A 100 6.76 3.43 21.68
C LEU A 100 6.70 3.20 23.18
N HIS A 101 5.98 4.05 23.91
CA HIS A 101 5.73 3.90 25.34
C HIS A 101 4.25 3.60 25.61
N LEU A 102 3.96 2.55 26.38
CA LEU A 102 2.60 2.10 26.66
C LEU A 102 2.26 2.26 28.14
N TYR A 103 1.19 2.98 28.44
CA TYR A 103 0.60 3.04 29.78
C TYR A 103 -0.40 1.90 29.96
N VAL A 104 -0.21 1.06 30.98
CA VAL A 104 -1.14 -0.02 31.31
C VAL A 104 -2.01 0.39 32.48
N ILE A 105 -3.31 0.44 32.22
CA ILE A 105 -4.32 0.74 33.23
C ILE A 105 -5.39 -0.35 33.25
N TYR A 106 -6.32 -0.26 34.19
CA TYR A 106 -7.40 -1.23 34.30
C TYR A 106 -8.71 -0.62 34.79
N SER A 107 -9.79 -1.36 34.58
CA SER A 107 -11.09 -1.16 35.22
C SER A 107 -11.67 -2.50 35.69
N ASN A 108 -12.81 -2.44 36.37
CA ASN A 108 -13.56 -3.62 36.82
C ASN A 108 -15.05 -3.40 36.52
N GLU A 109 -15.40 -3.46 35.24
CA GLU A 109 -16.71 -3.07 34.73
C GLU A 109 -17.47 -4.30 34.19
N LYS A 110 -18.61 -4.62 34.83
CA LYS A 110 -19.43 -5.81 34.49
C LYS A 110 -20.00 -5.80 33.06
N ASN A 111 -20.19 -4.62 32.46
CA ASN A 111 -20.76 -4.44 31.12
C ASN A 111 -19.76 -3.78 30.15
N GLY A 112 -18.46 -3.89 30.42
CA GLY A 112 -17.40 -3.33 29.58
C GLY A 112 -16.89 -4.28 28.49
N GLN A 113 -15.90 -3.81 27.72
CA GLN A 113 -15.10 -4.65 26.82
C GLN A 113 -14.02 -5.41 27.63
N TYR A 114 -13.37 -6.40 27.02
CA TYR A 114 -12.24 -7.13 27.63
C TYR A 114 -11.02 -6.23 27.82
N ALA A 115 -10.70 -5.45 26.79
CA ALA A 115 -9.67 -4.44 26.80
C ALA A 115 -10.07 -3.28 25.87
N SER A 116 -9.33 -2.18 25.94
CA SER A 116 -9.41 -1.08 24.97
C SER A 116 -8.08 -0.35 24.89
N ALA A 117 -7.70 0.09 23.69
CA ALA A 117 -6.48 0.83 23.49
C ALA A 117 -6.63 2.04 22.59
N ILE A 118 -5.74 3.01 22.80
CA ILE A 118 -5.66 4.22 21.99
C ILE A 118 -4.22 4.71 21.91
N TYR A 119 -3.84 5.27 20.77
CA TYR A 119 -2.61 6.06 20.70
C TYR A 119 -2.80 7.37 21.47
N CYS A 120 -1.81 7.73 22.28
CA CYS A 120 -1.82 8.92 23.13
C CYS A 120 -1.06 10.09 22.51
N ALA A 121 -0.03 9.80 21.70
CA ALA A 121 0.70 10.84 20.99
C ALA A 121 1.36 10.34 19.72
N MET A 122 1.37 11.21 18.71
CA MET A 122 2.17 11.11 17.50
C MET A 122 3.45 11.92 17.65
N ALA A 123 4.54 11.41 17.09
CA ALA A 123 5.81 12.12 17.02
C ALA A 123 5.66 13.47 16.30
N ASN A 124 6.28 14.50 16.85
CA ASN A 124 6.20 15.88 16.36
C ASN A 124 7.47 16.36 15.66
N GLN A 125 8.56 15.57 15.65
CA GLN A 125 9.83 15.92 15.01
C GLN A 125 10.49 14.68 14.39
N GLY A 126 11.01 14.84 13.17
CA GLY A 126 11.75 13.81 12.44
C GLY A 126 10.86 12.73 11.83
N ILE A 127 10.38 11.79 12.65
CA ILE A 127 9.77 10.54 12.20
C ILE A 127 8.30 10.49 12.62
N SER A 128 7.37 10.55 11.67
CA SER A 128 5.93 10.57 11.97
C SER A 128 5.39 9.15 12.19
N ARG A 129 5.13 8.80 13.46
CA ARG A 129 4.48 7.55 13.92
C ARG A 129 3.92 7.71 15.34
N PRO A 130 3.06 6.80 15.82
CA PRO A 130 2.66 6.74 17.21
C PRO A 130 3.86 6.47 18.14
N ILE A 131 3.95 7.21 19.23
CA ILE A 131 5.09 7.14 20.18
C ILE A 131 4.68 6.95 21.64
N PHE A 132 3.42 7.24 21.96
CA PHE A 132 2.80 6.91 23.24
C PHE A 132 1.44 6.28 22.98
N GLY A 133 1.03 5.33 23.81
CA GLY A 133 -0.27 4.70 23.77
C GLY A 133 -0.72 4.23 25.15
N ARG A 134 -1.97 3.80 25.23
CA ARG A 134 -2.56 3.26 26.47
C ARG A 134 -3.30 1.98 26.15
N VAL A 135 -3.11 0.97 27.01
CA VAL A 135 -3.89 -0.25 27.04
C VAL A 135 -4.66 -0.31 28.37
N LYS A 136 -5.98 -0.46 28.30
CA LYS A 136 -6.87 -0.58 29.47
C LYS A 136 -7.48 -1.97 29.51
N PHE A 137 -7.17 -2.74 30.54
CA PHE A 137 -7.73 -4.07 30.76
C PHE A 137 -8.96 -4.05 31.67
N ASN A 138 -9.95 -4.89 31.40
CA ASN A 138 -11.09 -5.06 32.28
C ASN A 138 -10.94 -6.34 33.13
N LEU A 139 -10.58 -6.15 34.40
CA LEU A 139 -10.34 -7.23 35.35
C LEU A 139 -11.59 -8.05 35.67
N TYR A 140 -12.79 -7.54 35.34
CA TYR A 140 -14.02 -8.32 35.50
C TYR A 140 -13.98 -9.60 34.66
N TYR A 141 -13.44 -9.53 33.44
CA TYR A 141 -13.34 -10.67 32.53
C TYR A 141 -11.98 -11.36 32.61
N MET A 142 -10.91 -10.64 32.96
CA MET A 142 -9.55 -11.17 33.04
C MET A 142 -9.25 -11.77 34.42
N GLN A 143 -9.93 -12.87 34.73
CA GLN A 143 -9.72 -13.62 35.98
C GLN A 143 -8.92 -14.89 35.68
N LYS A 144 -7.70 -15.00 36.23
CA LYS A 144 -6.90 -16.23 36.13
C LYS A 144 -7.46 -17.27 37.10
N PHE A 145 -8.38 -18.10 36.61
CA PHE A 145 -8.80 -19.30 37.32
C PHE A 145 -8.00 -20.48 36.76
N GLN A 146 -6.90 -20.83 37.44
CA GLN A 146 -5.99 -21.94 37.08
C GLN A 146 -5.03 -21.65 35.92
N GLU A 147 -4.07 -22.56 35.68
CA GLU A 147 -3.16 -22.53 34.52
C GLU A 147 -3.96 -22.94 33.28
N ASP A 148 -4.14 -22.01 32.36
CA ASP A 148 -4.92 -22.22 31.14
C ASP A 148 -4.26 -21.44 30.01
N ALA A 149 -3.34 -22.12 29.33
CA ALA A 149 -2.54 -21.57 28.26
C ALA A 149 -3.39 -21.09 27.08
N GLN A 150 -4.59 -21.66 26.88
CA GLN A 150 -5.50 -21.20 25.83
C GLN A 150 -6.14 -19.86 26.21
N ASN A 151 -6.60 -19.72 27.45
CA ASN A 151 -7.13 -18.44 27.90
C ASN A 151 -6.04 -17.35 27.86
N PHE A 152 -4.79 -17.71 28.16
CA PHE A 152 -3.67 -16.80 27.95
C PHE A 152 -3.53 -16.39 26.47
N GLU A 153 -3.55 -17.32 25.52
CA GLU A 153 -3.50 -17.00 24.09
C GLU A 153 -4.65 -16.08 23.67
N ASN A 154 -5.89 -16.39 24.08
CA ASN A 154 -7.05 -15.56 23.78
C ASN A 154 -6.88 -14.10 24.27
N TYR A 155 -6.36 -13.91 25.48
CA TYR A 155 -6.11 -12.56 26.01
C TYR A 155 -4.90 -11.89 25.37
N LEU A 156 -3.89 -12.67 24.98
CA LEU A 156 -2.73 -12.19 24.22
C LEU A 156 -3.17 -11.65 22.86
N GLU A 157 -3.98 -12.39 22.11
CA GLU A 157 -4.54 -11.95 20.83
C GLU A 157 -5.40 -10.70 20.97
N ILE A 158 -6.26 -10.63 22.01
CA ILE A 158 -7.00 -9.40 22.32
C ILE A 158 -6.03 -8.24 22.56
N THR A 159 -4.95 -8.46 23.30
CA THR A 159 -3.97 -7.41 23.59
C THR A 159 -3.22 -6.97 22.32
N ILE A 160 -2.90 -7.92 21.43
CA ILE A 160 -2.30 -7.63 20.12
C ILE A 160 -3.27 -6.81 19.26
N HIS A 161 -4.54 -7.20 19.18
CA HIS A 161 -5.61 -6.44 18.52
C HIS A 161 -5.67 -4.99 19.03
N GLU A 162 -5.69 -4.81 20.34
CA GLU A 162 -5.73 -3.47 20.95
C GLU A 162 -4.47 -2.65 20.63
N ILE A 163 -3.28 -3.26 20.68
CA ILE A 163 -2.05 -2.55 20.31
C ILE A 163 -2.00 -2.23 18.82
N LEU A 164 -2.60 -3.04 17.94
CA LEU A 164 -2.74 -2.75 16.50
C LEU A 164 -3.46 -1.42 16.24
N HIS A 165 -4.46 -1.07 17.06
CA HIS A 165 -5.07 0.26 17.02
C HIS A 165 -4.11 1.39 17.41
N ILE A 166 -3.21 1.15 18.39
CA ILE A 166 -2.20 2.14 18.80
C ILE A 166 -1.22 2.39 17.66
N ILE A 167 -0.77 1.33 16.99
CA ILE A 167 0.34 1.41 16.03
C ILE A 167 -0.07 1.83 14.62
N GLY A 168 -1.36 1.82 14.28
CA GLY A 168 -1.78 2.49 13.06
C GLY A 168 -3.17 2.18 12.56
N PHE A 169 -3.73 1.02 12.86
CA PHE A 169 -5.04 0.64 12.35
C PHE A 169 -6.16 1.22 13.23
N SER A 170 -6.34 2.53 13.15
CA SER A 170 -7.40 3.25 13.88
C SER A 170 -7.99 4.32 12.99
N GLY A 171 -9.32 4.43 12.97
CA GLY A 171 -10.04 5.41 12.14
C GLY A 171 -9.58 6.86 12.39
N ASN A 172 -9.18 7.19 13.63
CA ASN A 172 -8.68 8.52 13.99
C ASN A 172 -7.21 8.75 13.60
N ALA A 173 -6.44 7.67 13.43
CA ALA A 173 -5.02 7.75 13.08
C ALA A 173 -4.78 7.93 11.57
N ILE A 174 -5.79 7.66 10.72
CA ILE A 174 -5.62 7.64 9.25
C ILE A 174 -5.16 8.98 8.67
N GLN A 175 -5.57 10.10 9.26
CA GLN A 175 -5.10 11.43 8.86
C GLN A 175 -3.59 11.62 9.11
N SER A 176 -3.06 10.88 10.09
CA SER A 176 -1.63 10.93 10.39
C SER A 176 -0.80 10.00 9.49
N TRP A 177 -1.44 9.11 8.72
CA TRP A 177 -0.73 8.22 7.79
C TRP A 177 -0.06 9.04 6.69
N ILE A 178 1.04 8.52 6.17
CA ILE A 178 1.90 9.26 5.25
C ILE A 178 1.47 9.02 3.80
N ASP A 179 1.09 10.09 3.13
CA ASP A 179 0.78 10.11 1.71
C ASP A 179 2.06 9.77 0.91
N PRO A 180 2.04 8.71 0.09
CA PRO A 180 3.23 8.27 -0.61
C PRO A 180 3.72 9.28 -1.65
N LYS A 181 2.83 10.17 -2.13
CA LYS A 181 3.14 11.22 -3.11
C LYS A 181 3.81 12.41 -2.48
N THR A 182 3.29 12.89 -1.34
CA THR A 182 3.78 14.10 -0.68
C THR A 182 4.84 13.82 0.39
N LYS A 183 4.96 12.56 0.84
CA LYS A 183 5.79 12.12 1.97
C LYS A 183 5.43 12.84 3.28
N LYS A 184 4.20 13.34 3.39
CA LYS A 184 3.64 14.03 4.57
C LYS A 184 2.32 13.36 4.98
N PRO A 185 1.83 13.61 6.22
CA PRO A 185 0.50 13.15 6.62
C PRO A 185 -0.59 13.59 5.64
N TYR A 186 -1.60 12.75 5.42
CA TYR A 186 -2.73 13.06 4.55
C TYR A 186 -3.47 14.33 5.00
N GLU A 187 -3.78 15.21 4.04
CA GLU A 187 -4.70 16.31 4.29
C GLU A 187 -6.14 15.80 4.40
N LYS A 188 -6.98 16.46 5.22
CA LYS A 188 -8.39 16.08 5.39
C LYS A 188 -9.16 16.01 4.06
N SER A 189 -8.83 16.90 3.13
CA SER A 189 -9.43 16.95 1.78
C SER A 189 -9.08 15.72 0.93
N GLN A 190 -7.95 15.07 1.21
CA GLN A 190 -7.45 13.90 0.48
C GLN A 190 -7.97 12.58 1.06
N LEU A 191 -8.48 12.55 2.30
CA LEU A 191 -8.99 11.32 2.93
C LEU A 191 -10.10 10.65 2.12
N LYS A 192 -10.93 11.43 1.43
CA LYS A 192 -11.97 10.92 0.51
C LYS A 192 -11.43 10.08 -0.65
N ASN A 193 -10.14 10.20 -0.98
CA ASN A 193 -9.49 9.44 -2.05
C ASN A 193 -9.02 8.05 -1.56
N ILE A 194 -8.84 7.88 -0.25
CA ILE A 194 -8.38 6.62 0.36
C ILE A 194 -9.46 5.97 1.24
N GLN A 195 -10.52 6.70 1.57
CA GLN A 195 -11.73 6.22 2.24
C GLN A 195 -12.92 6.46 1.32
N ILE A 196 -13.16 5.52 0.40
CA ILE A 196 -14.21 5.62 -0.61
C ILE A 196 -15.51 5.11 0.01
N LYS A 197 -16.54 5.95 0.04
CA LYS A 197 -17.86 5.53 0.51
C LYS A 197 -18.63 4.84 -0.62
N LYS A 198 -19.17 3.66 -0.34
CA LYS A 198 -20.06 2.92 -1.24
C LYS A 198 -21.20 2.29 -0.46
N THR A 199 -22.29 1.99 -1.14
CA THR A 199 -23.38 1.19 -0.55
C THR A 199 -23.18 -0.26 -0.92
N TYR A 200 -22.91 -1.10 0.07
CA TYR A 200 -22.90 -2.56 -0.06
C TYR A 200 -24.00 -3.13 0.83
N ARG A 201 -24.78 -4.10 0.31
CA ARG A 201 -25.74 -4.86 1.13
C ARG A 201 -26.72 -3.98 1.92
N GLN A 202 -27.13 -2.86 1.31
CA GLN A 202 -28.01 -1.83 1.89
C GLN A 202 -27.39 -1.00 3.02
N GLN A 203 -26.08 -1.10 3.24
CA GLN A 203 -25.33 -0.33 4.23
C GLN A 203 -24.30 0.59 3.57
N GLU A 204 -24.14 1.81 4.10
CA GLU A 204 -23.02 2.67 3.72
C GLU A 204 -21.72 2.09 4.31
N THR A 205 -20.81 1.68 3.44
CA THR A 205 -19.55 1.01 3.78
C THR A 205 -18.38 1.86 3.31
N ILE A 206 -17.34 1.97 4.14
CA ILE A 206 -16.09 2.63 3.76
C ILE A 206 -15.15 1.58 3.16
N LEU A 207 -14.61 1.88 1.99
CA LEU A 207 -13.50 1.13 1.39
C LEU A 207 -12.18 1.83 1.70
N LEU A 208 -11.24 1.09 2.27
CA LEU A 208 -9.85 1.52 2.40
C LEU A 208 -9.13 1.26 1.08
N ALA A 209 -8.82 2.33 0.36
CA ALA A 209 -8.29 2.33 -1.00
C ALA A 209 -6.80 2.73 -1.05
N THR A 210 -6.02 2.32 -0.05
CA THR A 210 -4.56 2.52 -0.03
C THR A 210 -3.84 1.47 -0.86
N GLU A 211 -2.64 1.77 -1.34
CA GLU A 211 -1.97 1.01 -2.40
C GLU A 211 -1.81 -0.49 -2.11
N ASN A 212 -1.20 -0.87 -0.99
CA ASN A 212 -1.00 -2.29 -0.66
C ASN A 212 -2.33 -2.97 -0.35
N VAL A 213 -3.26 -2.27 0.34
CA VAL A 213 -4.59 -2.81 0.64
C VAL A 213 -5.33 -3.16 -0.66
N VAL A 214 -5.36 -2.25 -1.65
CA VAL A 214 -5.98 -2.53 -2.96
C VAL A 214 -5.29 -3.70 -3.67
N LYS A 215 -3.95 -3.71 -3.72
CA LYS A 215 -3.17 -4.80 -4.34
C LYS A 215 -3.51 -6.15 -3.69
N VAL A 216 -3.54 -6.20 -2.36
CA VAL A 216 -3.88 -7.41 -1.59
C VAL A 216 -5.32 -7.84 -1.83
N THR A 217 -6.30 -6.93 -1.74
CA THR A 217 -7.72 -7.26 -1.99
C THR A 217 -7.93 -7.85 -3.38
N ARG A 218 -7.34 -7.22 -4.42
CA ARG A 218 -7.47 -7.71 -5.80
C ARG A 218 -6.91 -9.11 -5.96
N LYS A 219 -5.69 -9.34 -5.44
CA LYS A 219 -5.01 -10.64 -5.54
C LYS A 219 -5.72 -11.71 -4.70
N TYR A 220 -6.03 -11.42 -3.44
CA TYR A 220 -6.60 -12.39 -2.51
C TYR A 220 -7.99 -12.87 -2.93
N PHE A 221 -8.89 -11.94 -3.29
CA PHE A 221 -10.25 -12.29 -3.71
C PHE A 221 -10.32 -12.70 -5.18
N ASN A 222 -9.24 -12.55 -5.97
CA ASN A 222 -9.28 -12.66 -7.43
C ASN A 222 -10.32 -11.69 -8.05
N CYS A 223 -10.30 -10.43 -7.61
CA CYS A 223 -11.20 -9.37 -8.07
C CYS A 223 -10.40 -8.17 -8.60
N PRO A 224 -10.04 -8.13 -9.90
CA PRO A 224 -9.20 -7.06 -10.46
C PRO A 224 -9.82 -5.66 -10.37
N THR A 225 -11.14 -5.56 -10.32
CA THR A 225 -11.89 -4.29 -10.24
C THR A 225 -12.08 -3.77 -8.83
N ALA A 226 -11.63 -4.50 -7.79
CA ALA A 226 -11.74 -4.02 -6.41
C ALA A 226 -11.05 -2.67 -6.25
N GLU A 227 -11.74 -1.70 -5.66
CA GLU A 227 -11.24 -0.34 -5.41
C GLU A 227 -10.59 -0.19 -4.04
N GLY A 228 -10.80 -1.15 -3.14
CA GLY A 228 -10.30 -1.16 -1.78
C GLY A 228 -10.90 -2.30 -0.97
N MET A 229 -10.53 -2.37 0.31
CA MET A 229 -11.05 -3.36 1.24
C MET A 229 -12.14 -2.76 2.13
N GLN A 230 -13.19 -3.52 2.42
CA GLN A 230 -14.30 -3.05 3.24
C GLN A 230 -13.90 -2.94 4.72
N ILE A 231 -14.23 -1.81 5.30
CA ILE A 231 -14.09 -1.50 6.72
C ILE A 231 -15.46 -1.65 7.37
N GLU A 232 -15.46 -2.16 8.59
CA GLU A 232 -16.62 -2.41 9.44
C GLU A 232 -17.62 -1.24 9.40
N ASN A 233 -18.87 -1.56 9.05
CA ASN A 233 -19.94 -0.60 8.81
C ASN A 233 -21.05 -0.63 9.88
N GLN A 234 -21.07 -1.63 10.78
CA GLN A 234 -22.02 -1.73 11.88
C GLN A 234 -21.38 -1.56 13.27
N GLY A 235 -22.23 -1.48 14.30
CA GLY A 235 -21.83 -1.34 15.69
C GLY A 235 -21.73 0.11 16.17
N ASN A 236 -20.86 0.35 17.15
CA ASN A 236 -20.69 1.66 17.77
C ASN A 236 -19.55 2.46 17.10
N PRO A 237 -19.35 3.76 17.42
CA PRO A 237 -18.23 4.54 16.87
C PRO A 237 -16.83 4.00 17.16
N GLY A 238 -16.68 3.06 18.10
CA GLY A 238 -15.43 2.34 18.35
C GLY A 238 -15.22 1.15 17.42
N SER A 239 -16.30 0.59 16.85
CA SER A 239 -16.26 -0.48 15.85
C SER A 239 -16.10 0.10 14.44
N ILE A 240 -16.98 1.02 14.05
CA ILE A 240 -17.05 1.57 12.70
C ILE A 240 -15.77 2.32 12.36
N GLY A 241 -15.15 2.01 11.22
CA GLY A 241 -13.99 2.75 10.71
C GLY A 241 -12.62 2.31 11.25
N ALA A 242 -12.57 1.33 12.16
CA ALA A 242 -11.33 0.87 12.79
C ALA A 242 -11.06 -0.65 12.66
N HIS A 243 -12.00 -1.39 12.06
CA HIS A 243 -11.95 -2.84 11.91
C HIS A 243 -12.21 -3.26 10.47
N TRP A 244 -11.80 -4.46 10.11
CA TRP A 244 -12.24 -5.07 8.87
C TRP A 244 -13.72 -5.48 8.92
N GLU A 245 -14.38 -5.38 7.76
CA GLU A 245 -15.76 -5.84 7.59
C GLU A 245 -15.86 -7.36 7.84
N ARG A 246 -16.60 -7.74 8.88
CA ARG A 246 -16.61 -9.11 9.40
C ARG A 246 -17.28 -10.11 8.46
N SER A 247 -18.22 -9.68 7.62
CA SER A 247 -18.79 -10.54 6.58
C SER A 247 -17.77 -10.93 5.49
N ILE A 248 -16.70 -10.15 5.32
CA ILE A 248 -15.74 -10.29 4.22
C ILE A 248 -14.47 -11.05 4.62
N ILE A 249 -14.00 -10.95 5.88
CA ILE A 249 -12.84 -11.68 6.41
C ILE A 249 -13.02 -12.02 7.90
N TYR A 250 -13.81 -13.06 8.19
CA TYR A 250 -14.36 -13.35 9.52
C TYR A 250 -13.35 -13.51 10.67
N ASN A 251 -12.37 -14.40 10.56
CA ASN A 251 -11.45 -14.72 11.65
C ASN A 251 -10.17 -13.87 11.67
N GLU A 252 -10.17 -12.75 10.93
CA GLU A 252 -9.05 -11.82 10.95
C GLU A 252 -8.97 -11.09 12.29
N MET A 253 -7.74 -10.96 12.81
CA MET A 253 -7.41 -10.35 14.10
C MET A 253 -8.13 -9.01 14.33
N MET A 254 -8.23 -8.16 13.31
CA MET A 254 -8.78 -6.81 13.35
C MET A 254 -10.25 -6.73 12.90
N THR A 255 -11.02 -7.82 12.98
CA THR A 255 -12.49 -7.75 12.88
C THR A 255 -13.12 -7.29 14.20
N GLY A 256 -14.31 -6.70 14.12
CA GLY A 256 -15.05 -6.25 15.29
C GLY A 256 -15.71 -7.39 16.07
N GLY A 257 -15.70 -7.29 17.40
CA GLY A 257 -16.43 -8.21 18.29
C GLY A 257 -15.67 -9.49 18.65
N VAL A 258 -16.35 -10.41 19.33
CA VAL A 258 -15.73 -11.67 19.79
C VAL A 258 -15.75 -12.71 18.68
N VAL A 259 -14.57 -13.20 18.30
CA VAL A 259 -14.36 -14.40 17.48
C VAL A 259 -14.08 -15.59 18.40
N THR A 260 -14.78 -16.71 18.22
CA THR A 260 -14.63 -17.93 19.03
C THR A 260 -13.72 -18.98 18.41
N VAL A 261 -13.41 -18.85 17.13
CA VAL A 261 -12.40 -19.66 16.44
C VAL A 261 -11.03 -18.97 16.50
N ASP A 262 -9.99 -19.66 16.01
CA ASP A 262 -8.62 -19.15 15.99
C ASP A 262 -8.53 -17.84 15.20
N ARG A 263 -7.84 -16.83 15.77
CA ARG A 263 -7.71 -15.51 15.13
C ARG A 263 -6.39 -15.44 14.39
N VAL A 264 -6.44 -14.90 13.19
CA VAL A 264 -5.27 -14.83 12.32
C VAL A 264 -4.84 -13.40 12.08
N LEU A 265 -3.54 -13.11 12.24
CA LEU A 265 -2.97 -11.87 11.71
C LEU A 265 -2.77 -12.07 10.20
N SER A 266 -3.63 -11.48 9.37
CA SER A 266 -3.57 -11.74 7.93
C SER A 266 -2.69 -10.75 7.17
N ILE A 267 -2.46 -11.08 5.90
CA ILE A 267 -1.83 -10.17 4.94
C ILE A 267 -2.56 -8.82 4.80
N PHE A 268 -3.87 -8.73 5.10
CA PHE A 268 -4.62 -7.47 5.04
C PHE A 268 -4.14 -6.49 6.11
N THR A 269 -3.97 -6.94 7.34
CA THR A 269 -3.45 -6.10 8.43
C THR A 269 -1.99 -5.75 8.21
N ILE A 270 -1.17 -6.67 7.69
CA ILE A 270 0.20 -6.35 7.23
C ILE A 270 0.18 -5.23 6.17
N ALA A 271 -0.73 -5.29 5.20
CA ALA A 271 -0.86 -4.27 4.16
C ALA A 271 -1.24 -2.90 4.73
N VAL A 272 -2.14 -2.86 5.71
CA VAL A 272 -2.48 -1.61 6.44
C VAL A 272 -1.26 -1.04 7.15
N LEU A 273 -0.51 -1.86 7.89
CA LEU A 273 0.68 -1.40 8.60
C LEU A 273 1.73 -0.85 7.63
N LYS A 274 1.94 -1.50 6.47
CA LYS A 274 2.80 -0.99 5.38
C LYS A 274 2.26 0.34 4.82
N ASP A 275 0.94 0.45 4.62
CA ASP A 275 0.30 1.62 4.05
C ASP A 275 0.19 2.83 4.97
N THR A 276 0.35 2.64 6.29
CA THR A 276 0.48 3.77 7.24
C THR A 276 1.67 4.65 6.93
N GLY A 277 2.75 4.07 6.35
CA GLY A 277 4.03 4.73 6.17
C GLY A 277 4.80 4.98 7.46
N PHE A 278 4.38 4.40 8.59
CA PHE A 278 5.04 4.56 9.89
C PHE A 278 6.24 3.65 10.10
N TYR A 279 6.31 2.56 9.35
CA TYR A 279 7.26 1.48 9.56
C TYR A 279 8.09 1.27 8.29
N PRO A 280 9.42 1.42 8.34
CA PRO A 280 10.27 1.07 7.20
C PRO A 280 10.21 -0.42 6.84
N GLU A 281 9.92 -1.30 7.80
CA GLU A 281 9.76 -2.74 7.57
C GLU A 281 8.63 -3.29 8.45
N VAL A 282 7.75 -4.06 7.83
CA VAL A 282 6.71 -4.86 8.50
C VAL A 282 6.94 -6.30 8.09
N ASN A 283 7.21 -7.17 9.06
CA ASN A 283 7.58 -8.56 8.83
C ASN A 283 6.37 -9.38 8.39
N GLU A 284 6.25 -9.61 7.09
CA GLU A 284 5.16 -10.37 6.50
C GLU A 284 5.25 -11.88 6.80
N ASN A 285 6.40 -12.41 7.24
CA ASN A 285 6.46 -13.81 7.70
C ASN A 285 5.65 -14.06 8.98
N MET A 286 5.20 -13.01 9.65
CA MET A 286 4.26 -13.10 10.78
C MET A 286 2.79 -13.15 10.36
N SER A 287 2.47 -13.06 9.06
CA SER A 287 1.09 -13.25 8.62
C SER A 287 0.74 -14.73 8.56
N ASP A 288 -0.39 -15.08 9.16
CA ASP A 288 -1.02 -16.37 9.03
C ASP A 288 -1.82 -16.45 7.72
N ASP A 289 -2.09 -17.68 7.29
CA ASP A 289 -2.94 -17.95 6.15
C ASP A 289 -4.41 -17.77 6.55
N ILE A 290 -5.18 -17.07 5.71
CA ILE A 290 -6.63 -16.91 5.85
C ILE A 290 -7.31 -17.44 4.57
N PHE A 291 -8.46 -18.12 4.75
CA PHE A 291 -9.18 -18.77 3.65
C PHE A 291 -10.55 -18.18 3.35
N TRP A 292 -11.12 -17.43 4.30
CA TRP A 292 -12.43 -16.82 4.16
C TRP A 292 -12.49 -15.92 2.93
N GLY A 293 -13.37 -16.23 1.97
CA GLY A 293 -13.55 -15.44 0.75
C GLY A 293 -12.41 -15.54 -0.28
N LYS A 294 -11.37 -16.35 -0.04
CA LYS A 294 -10.20 -16.47 -0.92
C LYS A 294 -10.59 -16.92 -2.33
N GLY A 295 -10.18 -16.15 -3.33
CA GLY A 295 -10.40 -16.46 -4.75
C GLY A 295 -11.86 -16.46 -5.22
N LYS A 296 -12.81 -15.96 -4.42
CA LYS A 296 -14.26 -16.03 -4.73
C LYS A 296 -14.75 -14.96 -5.73
N GLY A 297 -13.88 -14.06 -6.17
CA GLY A 297 -14.17 -13.01 -7.12
C GLY A 297 -14.89 -11.82 -6.51
N CYS A 298 -15.25 -10.86 -7.38
CA CYS A 298 -15.92 -9.63 -6.97
C CYS A 298 -17.32 -9.87 -6.41
N ASP A 299 -18.02 -10.91 -6.89
CA ASP A 299 -19.36 -11.25 -6.42
C ASP A 299 -19.40 -11.50 -4.90
N PHE A 300 -18.41 -12.21 -4.35
CA PHE A 300 -18.29 -12.40 -2.91
C PHE A 300 -18.10 -11.08 -2.17
N LEU A 301 -17.19 -10.22 -2.67
CA LEU A 301 -16.93 -8.92 -2.04
C LEU A 301 -18.17 -8.04 -1.98
N GLU A 302 -19.02 -8.06 -3.01
CA GLU A 302 -20.17 -7.17 -3.07
C GLU A 302 -21.38 -7.75 -2.34
N TYR A 303 -21.62 -9.06 -2.46
CA TYR A 303 -22.90 -9.66 -2.09
C TYR A 303 -22.83 -10.69 -0.96
N VAL A 304 -21.67 -11.32 -0.70
CA VAL A 304 -21.51 -12.40 0.30
C VAL A 304 -22.70 -13.39 0.30
N CYS A 305 -23.38 -13.59 1.43
CA CYS A 305 -24.56 -14.47 1.56
C CYS A 305 -25.81 -13.98 0.82
N GLN A 306 -25.85 -12.74 0.33
CA GLN A 306 -26.93 -12.21 -0.52
C GLN A 306 -26.71 -12.52 -2.00
N SER A 307 -25.58 -13.13 -2.35
CA SER A 307 -25.29 -13.58 -3.71
C SER A 307 -26.24 -14.71 -4.15
N GLN A 308 -26.39 -14.86 -5.46
CA GLN A 308 -26.96 -16.07 -6.06
C GLN A 308 -26.03 -17.29 -5.88
N THR A 309 -24.72 -17.04 -5.77
CA THR A 309 -23.71 -18.06 -5.49
C THR A 309 -23.75 -18.42 -4.01
N GLN A 310 -23.92 -19.71 -3.72
CA GLN A 310 -23.91 -20.19 -2.34
C GLN A 310 -22.48 -20.45 -1.85
N TYR A 311 -21.97 -19.54 -1.04
CA TYR A 311 -20.63 -19.64 -0.46
C TYR A 311 -20.60 -20.52 0.80
N PRO A 312 -19.63 -21.45 0.94
CA PRO A 312 -19.51 -22.34 2.10
C PRO A 312 -19.16 -21.62 3.41
N GLU A 313 -18.68 -20.38 3.34
CA GLU A 313 -18.48 -19.45 4.46
C GLU A 313 -19.78 -19.21 5.25
N PHE A 314 -20.92 -19.23 4.56
CA PHE A 314 -22.22 -18.94 5.16
C PHE A 314 -23.08 -20.20 5.29
N ALA A 315 -23.79 -20.30 6.41
CA ALA A 315 -24.60 -21.45 6.74
C ALA A 315 -25.81 -21.56 5.81
N LYS A 316 -25.98 -22.75 5.19
CA LYS A 316 -27.10 -23.02 4.26
C LYS A 316 -28.44 -23.21 4.96
N LYS A 317 -28.41 -23.78 6.17
CA LYS A 317 -29.58 -24.12 6.98
C LYS A 317 -29.39 -23.61 8.39
N THR A 318 -30.39 -22.90 8.90
CA THR A 318 -30.29 -22.20 10.19
C THR A 318 -30.56 -23.08 11.42
N LYS A 319 -31.12 -24.27 11.23
CA LYS A 319 -31.58 -25.15 12.33
C LYS A 319 -30.67 -26.35 12.63
N ASP A 320 -29.79 -26.73 11.70
CA ASP A 320 -28.95 -27.93 11.83
C ASP A 320 -27.58 -27.57 12.39
N PHE A 321 -27.04 -28.41 13.29
CA PHE A 321 -25.63 -28.36 13.67
C PHE A 321 -24.75 -28.68 12.44
N GLN A 322 -23.71 -27.88 12.23
CA GLN A 322 -22.73 -28.09 11.15
C GLN A 322 -21.33 -27.79 11.68
N CYS A 323 -20.30 -28.28 10.97
CA CYS A 323 -18.93 -27.83 11.21
C CYS A 323 -18.76 -26.37 10.81
N SER A 324 -17.87 -25.64 11.49
CA SER A 324 -17.44 -24.31 11.07
C SER A 324 -16.73 -24.36 9.73
N PHE A 325 -16.56 -23.19 9.09
CA PHE A 325 -15.96 -23.08 7.75
C PHE A 325 -14.59 -23.77 7.63
N GLU A 326 -13.72 -23.62 8.64
CA GLU A 326 -12.39 -24.25 8.69
C GLU A 326 -12.37 -25.58 9.46
N PHE A 327 -13.56 -26.11 9.80
CA PHE A 327 -13.74 -27.35 10.55
C PHE A 327 -13.11 -27.35 11.95
N GLU A 328 -12.80 -26.20 12.54
CA GLU A 328 -12.20 -26.12 13.88
C GLU A 328 -13.16 -26.56 14.99
N GLY A 329 -14.47 -26.50 14.73
CA GLY A 329 -15.49 -26.93 15.66
C GLY A 329 -16.83 -27.09 14.96
N TYR A 330 -17.89 -27.27 15.74
CA TYR A 330 -19.25 -27.28 15.24
C TYR A 330 -20.17 -26.45 16.11
N GLY A 331 -21.29 -26.03 15.53
CA GLY A 331 -22.25 -25.21 16.26
C GLY A 331 -23.52 -24.98 15.44
N HIS A 332 -24.33 -24.08 15.95
CA HIS A 332 -25.51 -23.60 15.24
C HIS A 332 -25.16 -22.44 14.31
N ALA A 333 -25.95 -22.34 13.26
CA ALA A 333 -25.96 -21.19 12.38
C ALA A 333 -26.50 -19.96 13.13
N LYS A 334 -25.68 -18.91 13.26
CA LYS A 334 -26.02 -17.65 13.93
C LYS A 334 -25.52 -16.45 13.11
N SER A 335 -26.28 -15.36 13.15
CA SER A 335 -25.83 -14.03 12.72
C SER A 335 -25.52 -13.22 13.97
N ASP A 336 -24.36 -12.57 14.01
CA ASP A 336 -24.09 -11.46 14.91
C ASP A 336 -24.41 -10.13 14.19
N GLN A 337 -24.22 -9.01 14.88
CA GLN A 337 -24.56 -7.68 14.37
C GLN A 337 -23.64 -7.16 13.26
N TYR A 338 -22.47 -7.77 13.08
CA TYR A 338 -21.39 -7.33 12.19
C TYR A 338 -21.36 -8.12 10.87
N LEU A 339 -22.27 -9.08 10.69
CA LEU A 339 -22.26 -10.01 9.55
C LEU A 339 -23.17 -9.57 8.40
N ASP A 340 -23.67 -8.33 8.36
CA ASP A 340 -24.60 -7.85 7.30
C ASP A 340 -25.85 -8.75 7.12
N GLY A 341 -26.31 -9.34 8.23
CA GLY A 341 -27.43 -10.30 8.24
C GLY A 341 -27.07 -11.70 7.74
N CYS A 342 -25.80 -11.94 7.38
CA CYS A 342 -25.31 -13.27 7.04
C CYS A 342 -25.23 -14.17 8.27
N THR A 343 -25.50 -15.45 8.03
CA THR A 343 -25.46 -16.46 9.09
C THR A 343 -24.23 -17.33 8.87
N ILE A 344 -23.45 -17.54 9.92
CA ILE A 344 -22.26 -18.40 9.93
C ILE A 344 -22.45 -19.49 10.98
N ILE A 345 -21.67 -20.57 10.88
CA ILE A 345 -21.63 -21.56 11.96
C ILE A 345 -20.78 -21.01 13.09
N TYR A 346 -21.37 -20.91 14.28
CA TYR A 346 -20.73 -20.34 15.46
C TYR A 346 -20.51 -21.42 16.52
N PRO A 347 -19.30 -22.02 16.60
CA PRO A 347 -18.98 -22.98 17.64
C PRO A 347 -18.97 -22.31 19.03
N SER A 348 -19.58 -23.00 19.99
CA SER A 348 -19.37 -22.69 21.41
C SER A 348 -17.99 -23.18 21.85
N PHE A 349 -17.46 -22.63 22.95
CA PHE A 349 -16.14 -23.01 23.46
C PHE A 349 -16.02 -24.52 23.77
N ASP A 350 -17.10 -25.16 24.21
CA ASP A 350 -17.15 -26.61 24.47
C ASP A 350 -17.33 -27.48 23.20
N GLN A 351 -17.29 -26.86 22.01
CA GLN A 351 -17.48 -27.51 20.71
C GLN A 351 -16.34 -27.24 19.73
N LEU A 352 -15.23 -26.64 20.21
CA LEU A 352 -14.01 -26.43 19.44
C LEU A 352 -13.17 -27.71 19.47
N CYS A 353 -13.12 -28.43 18.35
CA CYS A 353 -12.36 -29.67 18.23
C CYS A 353 -10.87 -29.48 18.47
N SER A 354 -10.34 -28.32 18.07
CA SER A 354 -8.93 -27.95 18.23
C SER A 354 -8.51 -27.74 19.69
N ASN A 355 -9.46 -27.67 20.61
CA ASN A 355 -9.21 -27.32 22.00
C ASN A 355 -9.28 -28.56 22.92
N PRO A 356 -8.14 -29.05 23.45
CA PRO A 356 -8.12 -30.21 24.35
C PRO A 356 -8.87 -29.96 25.68
N ASN A 357 -9.11 -28.70 26.03
CA ASN A 357 -9.80 -28.28 27.25
C ASN A 357 -11.29 -27.96 27.03
N SER A 358 -11.83 -28.14 25.82
CA SER A 358 -13.24 -27.85 25.52
C SER A 358 -14.21 -28.61 26.42
N ILE A 359 -13.88 -29.84 26.80
CA ILE A 359 -14.73 -30.68 27.65
C ILE A 359 -14.07 -30.83 29.02
N ASN A 360 -14.50 -30.05 30.00
CA ASN A 360 -14.00 -30.12 31.37
C ASN A 360 -14.85 -31.03 32.29
N ASP A 361 -16.14 -31.20 31.98
CA ASP A 361 -17.06 -32.02 32.75
C ASP A 361 -16.77 -33.53 32.59
N LYS A 362 -16.63 -34.23 33.72
CA LYS A 362 -16.26 -35.65 33.76
C LYS A 362 -17.29 -36.54 33.05
N PHE A 363 -18.58 -36.21 33.13
CA PHE A 363 -19.64 -37.00 32.51
C PHE A 363 -19.67 -36.77 30.99
N LYS A 364 -19.52 -35.52 30.53
CA LYS A 364 -19.33 -35.21 29.10
C LYS A 364 -18.09 -35.92 28.53
N LYS A 365 -16.97 -35.98 29.26
CA LYS A 365 -15.77 -36.72 28.80
C LYS A 365 -16.07 -38.19 28.52
N ILE A 366 -16.86 -38.85 29.38
CA ILE A 366 -17.27 -40.26 29.17
C ILE A 366 -18.15 -40.37 27.92
N GLN A 367 -19.12 -39.47 27.74
CA GLN A 367 -19.98 -39.46 26.56
C GLN A 367 -19.18 -39.25 25.26
N GLU A 368 -18.22 -38.32 25.25
CA GLU A 368 -17.38 -38.08 24.07
C GLU A 368 -16.45 -39.26 23.78
N SER A 369 -15.93 -39.94 24.80
CA SER A 369 -15.17 -41.19 24.63
C SER A 369 -16.03 -42.31 24.03
N GLU A 370 -17.28 -42.49 24.47
CA GLU A 370 -18.20 -43.45 23.86
C GLU A 370 -18.52 -43.14 22.38
N LYS A 371 -18.50 -41.85 22.03
CA LYS A 371 -18.66 -41.35 20.66
C LYS A 371 -17.38 -41.42 19.81
N LEU A 372 -16.28 -41.92 20.38
CA LEU A 372 -14.95 -41.87 19.78
C LEU A 372 -14.53 -40.46 19.36
N SER A 373 -15.04 -39.43 20.04
CA SER A 373 -14.77 -38.03 19.76
C SER A 373 -13.50 -37.61 20.50
N ASN A 374 -12.56 -37.02 19.77
CA ASN A 374 -11.26 -36.61 20.29
C ASN A 374 -11.03 -35.10 20.10
N TYR A 375 -10.83 -34.40 21.21
CA TYR A 375 -10.52 -32.97 21.25
C TYR A 375 -9.01 -32.80 21.48
N SER A 376 -8.32 -32.18 20.54
CA SER A 376 -6.87 -31.98 20.57
C SER A 376 -6.47 -30.87 19.60
N THR A 377 -5.25 -30.35 19.70
CA THR A 377 -4.73 -29.36 18.74
C THR A 377 -4.63 -29.88 17.30
N ASN A 378 -4.73 -31.21 17.10
CA ASN A 378 -4.73 -31.86 15.79
C ASN A 378 -6.10 -32.47 15.44
N SER A 379 -7.17 -32.00 16.07
CA SER A 379 -8.53 -32.46 15.80
C SER A 379 -9.34 -31.43 15.02
N LYS A 380 -10.15 -31.92 14.07
CA LYS A 380 -11.14 -31.13 13.32
C LYS A 380 -12.52 -31.77 13.45
N CYS A 381 -13.54 -31.00 13.10
CA CYS A 381 -14.92 -31.44 13.03
C CYS A 381 -15.17 -32.27 11.78
N PHE A 382 -15.84 -33.41 11.97
CA PHE A 382 -16.28 -34.30 10.89
C PHE A 382 -17.75 -34.61 11.02
N GLN A 383 -18.40 -34.83 9.87
CA GLN A 383 -19.70 -35.49 9.84
C GLN A 383 -19.50 -36.98 10.11
N SER A 384 -19.85 -37.40 11.33
CA SER A 384 -19.52 -38.70 11.89
C SER A 384 -20.58 -39.18 12.87
N THR A 385 -20.96 -40.45 12.76
CA THR A 385 -21.82 -41.16 13.71
C THR A 385 -21.03 -42.18 14.55
N ALA A 386 -19.71 -42.01 14.61
CA ALA A 386 -18.80 -42.85 15.39
C ALA A 386 -19.31 -43.13 16.81
N SER A 387 -19.16 -44.39 17.21
CA SER A 387 -19.27 -44.84 18.59
C SER A 387 -18.52 -46.15 18.80
N ILE A 388 -18.08 -46.40 20.03
CA ILE A 388 -17.54 -47.70 20.42
C ILE A 388 -18.61 -48.79 20.18
N ALA A 389 -18.20 -49.99 19.77
CA ALA A 389 -19.14 -51.06 19.43
C ALA A 389 -20.12 -51.38 20.57
N SER A 390 -19.64 -51.33 21.82
CA SER A 390 -20.42 -51.61 23.04
C SER A 390 -21.33 -50.47 23.51
N SER A 391 -21.28 -49.27 22.92
CA SER A 391 -22.09 -48.13 23.41
C SER A 391 -23.58 -48.39 23.18
N VAL A 392 -24.38 -48.11 24.20
CA VAL A 392 -25.86 -48.18 24.15
C VAL A 392 -26.50 -46.80 24.06
N ILE A 393 -25.69 -45.74 24.06
CA ILE A 393 -26.18 -44.35 24.03
C ILE A 393 -26.60 -44.01 22.60
N ASN A 394 -27.88 -43.66 22.42
CA ASN A 394 -28.38 -43.14 21.16
C ASN A 394 -28.06 -41.64 21.09
N ASN A 395 -27.09 -41.27 20.25
CA ASN A 395 -26.60 -39.89 20.13
C ASN A 395 -27.27 -39.19 18.94
N GLU A 396 -28.00 -38.11 19.20
CA GLU A 396 -28.77 -37.40 18.17
C GLU A 396 -27.90 -36.57 17.20
N THR A 397 -26.70 -36.15 17.60
CA THR A 397 -25.81 -35.37 16.73
C THR A 397 -24.96 -36.28 15.85
N ASN A 398 -24.79 -35.90 14.58
CA ASN A 398 -23.98 -36.60 13.57
C ASN A 398 -22.64 -35.88 13.29
N LEU A 399 -22.13 -35.14 14.28
CA LEU A 399 -20.85 -34.43 14.23
C LEU A 399 -19.96 -34.88 15.37
N ARG A 400 -18.67 -35.10 15.10
CA ARG A 400 -17.65 -35.50 16.08
C ARG A 400 -16.35 -34.78 15.79
N CYS A 401 -15.51 -34.64 16.80
CA CYS A 401 -14.14 -34.20 16.64
C CYS A 401 -13.24 -35.42 16.45
N HIS A 402 -12.39 -35.43 15.42
CA HIS A 402 -11.44 -36.53 15.20
C HIS A 402 -10.06 -35.99 14.88
N GLN A 403 -9.04 -36.74 15.29
CA GLN A 403 -7.67 -36.48 14.87
C GLN A 403 -7.54 -36.77 13.38
N PHE A 404 -6.66 -36.03 12.72
CA PHE A 404 -6.43 -36.21 11.30
C PHE A 404 -4.96 -36.02 10.93
N LYS A 405 -4.61 -36.54 9.76
CA LYS A 405 -3.34 -36.29 9.10
C LYS A 405 -3.59 -36.09 7.62
N CYS A 406 -2.97 -35.05 7.06
CA CYS A 406 -2.98 -34.81 5.63
C CYS A 406 -1.66 -35.26 4.99
N SER A 407 -1.76 -35.75 3.77
CA SER A 407 -0.63 -35.84 2.84
C SER A 407 -0.13 -34.44 2.47
N SER A 408 1.13 -34.34 2.04
CA SER A 408 1.77 -33.04 1.74
C SER A 408 1.14 -32.29 0.57
N ASP A 409 0.48 -33.01 -0.35
CA ASP A 409 -0.23 -32.45 -1.50
C ASP A 409 -1.76 -32.34 -1.27
N ALA A 410 -2.21 -32.66 -0.04
CA ALA A 410 -3.62 -32.71 0.34
C ALA A 410 -4.48 -33.67 -0.50
N SER A 411 -3.90 -34.69 -1.15
CA SER A 411 -4.64 -35.71 -1.91
C SER A 411 -5.31 -36.78 -1.03
N GLN A 412 -4.82 -36.94 0.19
CA GLN A 412 -5.24 -37.95 1.15
C GLN A 412 -5.41 -37.35 2.55
N ILE A 413 -6.50 -37.73 3.22
CA ILE A 413 -6.81 -37.40 4.62
C ILE A 413 -6.97 -38.71 5.39
N THR A 414 -6.09 -38.93 6.37
CA THR A 414 -6.22 -40.04 7.31
C THR A 414 -6.94 -39.54 8.55
N ILE A 415 -8.07 -40.15 8.89
CA ILE A 415 -8.83 -39.86 10.10
C ILE A 415 -8.47 -40.90 11.15
N ILE A 416 -8.04 -40.45 12.32
CA ILE A 416 -7.38 -41.27 13.33
C ILE A 416 -8.31 -41.44 14.53
N PHE A 417 -8.49 -42.70 14.96
CA PHE A 417 -9.27 -43.11 16.13
C PHE A 417 -8.32 -43.77 17.15
N PRO A 418 -7.65 -42.98 18.01
CA PRO A 418 -6.62 -43.50 18.92
C PRO A 418 -7.14 -44.55 19.89
N ASP A 419 -8.35 -44.35 20.43
CA ASP A 419 -8.95 -45.20 21.46
C ASP A 419 -9.16 -46.67 21.02
N ILE A 420 -9.27 -46.91 19.71
CA ILE A 420 -9.45 -48.24 19.13
C ILE A 420 -8.28 -48.68 18.24
N GLN A 421 -7.22 -47.88 18.19
CA GLN A 421 -6.06 -48.07 17.32
C GLN A 421 -6.50 -48.36 15.87
N HIS A 422 -7.26 -47.44 15.30
CA HIS A 422 -7.80 -47.57 13.95
C HIS A 422 -7.74 -46.25 13.20
N GLU A 423 -7.72 -46.34 11.87
CA GLU A 423 -7.62 -45.20 10.97
C GLU A 423 -8.50 -45.44 9.75
N VAL A 424 -9.15 -44.37 9.27
CA VAL A 424 -9.91 -44.37 8.02
C VAL A 424 -9.19 -43.46 7.04
N LEU A 425 -8.75 -44.02 5.91
CA LEU A 425 -8.15 -43.24 4.83
C LEU A 425 -9.25 -42.72 3.90
N CYS A 426 -9.18 -41.44 3.56
CA CYS A 426 -10.04 -40.77 2.59
C CYS A 426 -9.16 -40.24 1.44
N GLU A 427 -9.32 -40.77 0.23
CA GLU A 427 -8.62 -40.29 -0.98
C GLU A 427 -9.42 -39.19 -1.68
N ILE A 428 -8.79 -38.38 -2.54
CA ILE A 428 -9.44 -37.20 -3.14
C ILE A 428 -10.66 -37.58 -4.01
N GLU A 429 -10.65 -38.75 -4.66
CA GLU A 429 -11.82 -39.30 -5.37
C GLU A 429 -12.98 -39.69 -4.44
N GLU A 430 -12.73 -39.86 -3.14
CA GLU A 430 -13.72 -40.22 -2.12
C GLU A 430 -14.33 -38.98 -1.44
N GLN A 431 -14.06 -37.77 -1.97
CA GLN A 431 -14.58 -36.52 -1.42
C GLN A 431 -16.10 -36.57 -1.21
N GLY A 432 -16.52 -36.35 0.04
CA GLY A 432 -17.94 -36.40 0.40
C GLY A 432 -18.58 -37.77 0.51
N GLN A 433 -17.84 -38.85 0.25
CA GLN A 433 -18.35 -40.21 0.41
C GLN A 433 -18.42 -40.60 1.89
N LYS A 434 -19.37 -41.47 2.22
CA LYS A 434 -19.48 -42.07 3.55
C LYS A 434 -18.72 -43.39 3.59
N LYS A 435 -17.91 -43.58 4.62
CA LYS A 435 -17.17 -44.81 4.89
C LYS A 435 -17.58 -45.36 6.24
N ASP A 436 -17.71 -46.68 6.34
CA ASP A 436 -17.87 -47.32 7.63
C ASP A 436 -16.59 -47.15 8.45
N ILE A 437 -16.73 -46.87 9.74
CA ILE A 437 -15.57 -46.63 10.62
C ILE A 437 -14.84 -47.94 10.89
N ASP A 438 -15.57 -49.04 10.99
CA ASP A 438 -15.05 -50.39 11.11
C ASP A 438 -16.06 -51.33 10.44
N GLU A 439 -15.72 -51.82 9.25
CA GLU A 439 -16.58 -52.72 8.47
C GLU A 439 -16.93 -54.01 9.22
N SER A 440 -16.08 -54.45 10.16
CA SER A 440 -16.34 -55.63 10.98
C SER A 440 -17.37 -55.38 12.09
N GLY A 441 -17.55 -54.11 12.48
CA GLY A 441 -18.39 -53.70 13.61
C GLY A 441 -17.87 -54.12 14.98
N ILE A 442 -16.64 -54.66 15.08
CA ILE A 442 -16.09 -55.26 16.31
C ILE A 442 -15.54 -54.19 17.25
N LYS A 443 -14.79 -53.22 16.71
CA LYS A 443 -14.17 -52.13 17.47
C LYS A 443 -15.11 -50.94 17.59
N ALA A 444 -15.76 -50.57 16.49
CA ALA A 444 -16.61 -49.40 16.40
C ALA A 444 -17.81 -49.64 15.48
N LYS A 445 -18.79 -48.75 15.59
CA LYS A 445 -19.93 -48.68 14.68
C LYS A 445 -20.18 -47.25 14.22
N GLY A 446 -20.89 -47.13 13.10
CA GLY A 446 -21.23 -45.86 12.49
C GLY A 446 -20.37 -45.55 11.28
N GLN A 447 -20.60 -44.37 10.72
CA GLN A 447 -20.00 -43.92 9.47
C GLN A 447 -19.35 -42.56 9.65
N ILE A 448 -18.35 -42.30 8.83
CA ILE A 448 -17.71 -41.00 8.69
C ILE A 448 -17.79 -40.53 7.25
N THR A 449 -18.02 -39.24 7.05
CA THR A 449 -18.04 -38.63 5.72
C THR A 449 -16.67 -38.01 5.45
N CYS A 450 -16.02 -38.41 4.35
CA CYS A 450 -14.77 -37.79 3.92
C CYS A 450 -15.00 -36.29 3.65
N PRO A 451 -14.05 -35.40 4.01
CA PRO A 451 -14.21 -33.95 3.85
C PRO A 451 -14.59 -33.53 2.44
N GLN A 452 -15.24 -32.37 2.29
CA GLN A 452 -15.71 -31.89 0.98
C GLN A 452 -14.73 -30.97 0.25
N ASP A 453 -13.66 -30.53 0.90
CA ASP A 453 -12.67 -29.63 0.32
C ASP A 453 -11.32 -29.94 0.96
N TYR A 454 -10.57 -30.84 0.33
CA TYR A 454 -9.34 -31.37 0.93
C TYR A 454 -8.27 -30.29 1.04
N ILE A 455 -8.14 -29.43 0.03
CA ILE A 455 -7.15 -28.35 0.01
C ILE A 455 -7.41 -27.42 1.20
N ARG A 456 -8.64 -26.94 1.39
CA ARG A 456 -8.97 -26.09 2.55
C ARG A 456 -8.87 -26.84 3.88
N PHE A 457 -9.27 -28.11 3.92
CA PHE A 457 -9.21 -28.91 5.13
C PHE A 457 -7.77 -29.11 5.62
N CYS A 458 -6.85 -29.38 4.70
CA CYS A 458 -5.44 -29.67 4.97
C CYS A 458 -4.53 -28.44 5.02
N ASN A 459 -4.86 -27.38 4.30
CA ASN A 459 -4.11 -26.14 4.34
C ASN A 459 -4.70 -25.26 5.45
N TYR A 460 -4.40 -25.57 6.70
CA TYR A 460 -4.81 -24.78 7.86
C TYR A 460 -3.58 -24.26 8.60
N THR A 461 -3.73 -23.15 9.32
CA THR A 461 -2.67 -22.65 10.21
C THR A 461 -2.61 -23.55 11.45
N PRO A 462 -1.49 -24.24 11.73
CA PRO A 462 -1.43 -25.13 12.89
C PRO A 462 -1.44 -24.33 14.19
N ILE A 463 -2.19 -24.82 15.17
CA ILE A 463 -2.17 -24.27 16.53
C ILE A 463 -0.88 -24.72 17.22
N CYS A 464 -0.23 -23.79 17.92
CA CYS A 464 0.98 -24.09 18.65
C CYS A 464 0.76 -25.10 19.79
N ALA A 465 1.73 -25.99 19.97
CA ALA A 465 1.73 -26.94 21.08
C ALA A 465 1.60 -26.20 22.42
N ASN A 466 0.67 -26.67 23.27
CA ASN A 466 0.34 -26.10 24.59
C ASN A 466 0.16 -24.56 24.60
N PHE A 467 -0.23 -23.95 23.48
CA PHE A 467 -0.35 -22.49 23.35
C PHE A 467 0.91 -21.76 23.86
N CYS A 468 2.09 -22.29 23.50
CA CYS A 468 3.39 -21.77 23.91
C CYS A 468 3.57 -21.62 25.44
N SER A 469 2.85 -22.44 26.21
CA SER A 469 2.94 -22.58 27.67
C SER A 469 2.83 -21.28 28.46
N GLU A 470 2.08 -20.29 27.99
CA GLU A 470 2.02 -18.93 28.58
C GLU A 470 3.37 -18.18 28.60
N LYS A 471 4.38 -18.70 27.86
CA LYS A 471 5.78 -18.23 27.82
C LYS A 471 6.24 -17.85 26.42
N GLY A 472 5.32 -17.64 25.50
CA GLY A 472 5.59 -17.22 24.13
C GLY A 472 4.31 -16.86 23.40
N PHE A 473 4.44 -16.61 22.12
CA PHE A 473 3.32 -16.40 21.20
C PHE A 473 3.43 -17.34 20.00
N CYS A 474 2.31 -17.65 19.37
CA CYS A 474 2.26 -18.51 18.19
C CYS A 474 2.35 -17.70 16.90
N VAL A 475 3.09 -18.22 15.91
CA VAL A 475 2.99 -17.80 14.50
C VAL A 475 3.09 -19.06 13.65
N ARG A 476 2.06 -19.37 12.86
CA ARG A 476 2.03 -20.52 11.95
C ARG A 476 2.45 -21.86 12.59
N GLY A 477 2.00 -22.12 13.83
CA GLY A 477 2.32 -23.35 14.57
C GLY A 477 3.72 -23.39 15.20
N GLN A 478 4.48 -22.29 15.12
CA GLN A 478 5.77 -22.15 15.79
C GLN A 478 5.67 -21.19 16.99
N CYS A 479 6.15 -21.66 18.13
CA CYS A 479 6.26 -20.82 19.32
C CYS A 479 7.49 -19.91 19.29
N PHE A 480 7.29 -18.65 19.65
CA PHE A 480 8.36 -17.69 19.87
C PHE A 480 8.49 -17.38 21.35
N CYS A 481 9.49 -17.99 21.99
CA CYS A 481 9.61 -17.98 23.44
C CYS A 481 10.14 -16.66 24.00
N GLN A 482 9.65 -16.33 25.20
CA GLN A 482 10.20 -15.28 26.05
C GLN A 482 11.64 -15.63 26.45
N SER A 483 12.44 -14.61 26.73
CA SER A 483 13.81 -14.78 27.22
C SER A 483 13.85 -15.68 28.47
N GLY A 484 14.74 -16.67 28.47
CA GLY A 484 14.89 -17.65 29.55
C GLY A 484 13.98 -18.87 29.43
N TYR A 485 13.21 -18.99 28.35
CA TYR A 485 12.39 -20.16 28.02
C TYR A 485 12.72 -20.68 26.61
N GLY A 486 12.47 -21.97 26.39
CA GLY A 486 12.71 -22.64 25.11
C GLY A 486 11.95 -23.95 25.00
N GLY A 487 12.14 -24.65 23.88
CA GLY A 487 11.40 -25.85 23.56
C GLY A 487 10.29 -25.58 22.56
N VAL A 488 9.74 -26.65 22.00
CA VAL A 488 8.71 -26.56 20.94
C VAL A 488 7.44 -25.81 21.38
N ASP A 489 7.18 -25.75 22.68
CA ASP A 489 6.04 -25.09 23.32
C ASP A 489 6.47 -24.08 24.42
N CYS A 490 7.75 -23.71 24.49
CA CYS A 490 8.30 -22.81 25.51
C CYS A 490 8.18 -23.26 26.97
N SER A 491 7.86 -24.53 27.25
CA SER A 491 7.71 -25.05 28.61
C SER A 491 9.04 -25.20 29.37
N ILE A 492 10.18 -25.22 28.67
CA ILE A 492 11.49 -25.50 29.27
C ILE A 492 12.16 -24.18 29.66
N GLN A 493 12.38 -23.98 30.94
CA GLN A 493 13.19 -22.87 31.43
C GLN A 493 14.65 -23.08 31.01
N CYS A 494 15.10 -22.34 30.00
CA CYS A 494 16.42 -22.46 29.41
C CYS A 494 16.87 -21.10 28.84
N SER A 495 18.06 -20.66 29.26
CA SER A 495 18.72 -19.47 28.68
C SER A 495 19.65 -19.83 27.50
N GLY A 496 19.73 -21.12 27.14
CA GLY A 496 20.51 -21.64 26.03
C GLY A 496 19.64 -22.41 25.04
N ALA A 497 20.27 -23.23 24.21
CA ALA A 497 19.63 -24.11 23.26
C ALA A 497 18.98 -25.31 23.96
N VAL A 498 17.88 -25.77 23.40
CA VAL A 498 17.11 -26.94 23.82
C VAL A 498 17.26 -28.02 22.76
N HIS A 499 17.74 -29.20 23.17
CA HIS A 499 17.85 -30.37 22.30
C HIS A 499 17.30 -31.60 23.03
N ASN A 500 16.41 -32.35 22.38
CA ASN A 500 15.73 -33.51 22.98
C ASN A 500 15.16 -33.22 24.38
N GLN A 501 14.39 -32.13 24.49
CA GLN A 501 13.78 -31.64 25.74
C GLN A 501 14.77 -31.30 26.88
N THR A 502 16.07 -31.19 26.57
CA THR A 502 17.11 -30.88 27.56
C THR A 502 17.75 -29.53 27.26
N CYS A 503 17.94 -28.69 28.28
CA CYS A 503 18.64 -27.42 28.17
C CYS A 503 20.17 -27.64 28.14
N LEU A 504 20.84 -27.15 27.09
CA LEU A 504 22.28 -27.30 26.91
C LEU A 504 23.12 -26.22 27.62
N GLY A 505 22.48 -25.19 28.20
CA GLY A 505 23.14 -24.13 28.98
C GLY A 505 23.97 -23.12 28.16
N ASN A 506 24.19 -23.36 26.87
CA ASN A 506 24.80 -22.44 25.91
C ASN A 506 23.91 -22.28 24.67
N LEU A 507 24.16 -21.29 23.80
CA LEU A 507 23.40 -21.07 22.56
C LEU A 507 23.96 -21.86 21.36
N SER A 508 24.55 -23.03 21.62
CA SER A 508 25.18 -23.85 20.58
C SER A 508 24.44 -25.16 20.39
N CYS A 509 24.05 -25.43 19.15
CA CYS A 509 23.44 -26.70 18.79
C CYS A 509 24.50 -27.78 18.47
N PRO A 510 24.14 -29.07 18.60
CA PRO A 510 24.94 -30.17 18.05
C PRO A 510 25.24 -29.96 16.56
N SER A 511 26.29 -30.62 16.05
CA SER A 511 26.66 -30.57 14.64
C SER A 511 25.48 -30.88 13.71
N ASP A 512 25.43 -30.18 12.57
CA ASP A 512 24.39 -30.28 11.54
C ASP A 512 22.98 -29.83 11.95
N LEU A 513 22.85 -29.16 13.10
CA LEU A 513 21.61 -28.52 13.55
C LEU A 513 21.76 -27.00 13.68
N PHE A 514 20.65 -26.30 13.48
CA PHE A 514 20.54 -24.86 13.62
C PHE A 514 19.72 -24.50 14.85
N LEU A 515 20.16 -23.47 15.57
CA LEU A 515 19.39 -22.86 16.65
C LEU A 515 18.22 -22.05 16.08
N ASN A 516 17.01 -22.47 16.41
CA ASN A 516 15.77 -21.83 15.99
C ASN A 516 15.31 -20.73 16.96
N PRO A 517 14.36 -19.87 16.51
CA PRO A 517 13.75 -18.84 17.36
C PRO A 517 13.01 -19.34 18.61
N ASP A 518 12.63 -20.62 18.67
CA ASP A 518 12.03 -21.30 19.84
C ASP A 518 13.11 -21.88 20.79
N ASN A 519 14.36 -21.47 20.59
CA ASN A 519 15.57 -21.99 21.22
C ASN A 519 15.79 -23.50 21.00
N THR A 520 15.11 -24.15 20.05
CA THR A 520 15.35 -25.57 19.75
C THR A 520 16.40 -25.78 18.67
N CYS A 521 17.12 -26.90 18.74
CA CYS A 521 18.01 -27.33 17.68
C CYS A 521 17.28 -28.22 16.66
N LYS A 522 17.13 -27.76 15.41
CA LYS A 522 16.52 -28.55 14.31
C LYS A 522 17.39 -28.53 13.05
N SER A 523 17.12 -29.44 12.12
CA SER A 523 17.88 -29.59 10.87
C SER A 523 17.52 -28.59 9.78
N ASP A 524 16.38 -27.90 9.88
CA ASP A 524 15.96 -26.83 8.97
C ASP A 524 15.53 -25.60 9.78
N CYS A 525 15.64 -24.44 9.15
CA CYS A 525 15.18 -23.17 9.69
C CYS A 525 13.74 -22.88 9.29
N PRO A 526 12.97 -22.20 10.16
CA PRO A 526 11.59 -21.83 9.86
C PRO A 526 11.49 -20.79 8.73
N GLN A 527 10.26 -20.56 8.26
CA GLN A 527 9.97 -19.53 7.28
C GLN A 527 10.51 -18.16 7.72
N GLY A 528 11.08 -17.42 6.78
CA GLY A 528 11.75 -16.15 7.03
C GLY A 528 13.19 -16.26 7.53
N PHE A 529 13.73 -17.47 7.71
CA PHE A 529 15.10 -17.72 8.15
C PHE A 529 15.83 -18.70 7.24
N PHE A 530 17.16 -18.65 7.29
CA PHE A 530 18.08 -19.59 6.66
C PHE A 530 19.18 -20.01 7.64
N GLY A 531 19.76 -21.19 7.43
CA GLY A 531 20.82 -21.70 8.29
C GLY A 531 22.18 -21.09 7.96
N MET A 532 22.83 -20.48 8.94
CA MET A 532 24.20 -19.97 8.82
C MET A 532 24.97 -20.17 10.13
N ALA A 533 26.17 -20.75 10.06
CA ALA A 533 27.04 -20.96 11.22
C ALA A 533 26.37 -21.64 12.44
N GLY A 534 25.45 -22.59 12.20
CA GLY A 534 24.73 -23.31 13.26
C GLY A 534 23.57 -22.53 13.90
N GLN A 535 23.16 -21.40 13.30
CA GLN A 535 22.03 -20.58 13.76
C GLN A 535 21.08 -20.28 12.60
N CYS A 536 19.80 -20.05 12.92
CA CYS A 536 18.84 -19.56 11.94
C CYS A 536 18.85 -18.03 11.90
N GLU A 537 19.29 -17.49 10.77
CA GLU A 537 19.44 -16.05 10.51
C GLU A 537 18.32 -15.56 9.61
N PRO A 538 17.84 -14.31 9.76
CA PRO A 538 16.71 -13.81 9.01
C PRO A 538 17.06 -13.62 7.52
N CYS A 539 16.10 -13.95 6.67
CA CYS A 539 16.15 -13.63 5.25
C CYS A 539 16.11 -12.12 5.00
N ASN A 540 16.45 -11.71 3.77
CA ASN A 540 16.18 -10.36 3.30
C ASN A 540 14.68 -10.03 3.43
N SER A 541 14.36 -8.75 3.73
CA SER A 541 12.98 -8.28 3.91
C SER A 541 12.10 -8.39 2.66
N ASN A 542 12.65 -8.77 1.50
CA ASN A 542 11.91 -9.07 0.27
C ASN A 542 11.61 -10.56 0.07
N CYS A 543 12.20 -11.48 0.86
CA CYS A 543 12.01 -12.92 0.72
C CYS A 543 11.20 -13.52 1.88
N SER A 544 10.30 -14.46 1.56
CA SER A 544 9.65 -15.30 2.58
C SER A 544 10.45 -16.57 2.90
N ARG A 545 11.28 -17.05 1.95
CA ARG A 545 12.35 -18.05 2.18
C ARG A 545 13.58 -17.70 1.36
N CYS A 546 14.74 -18.09 1.84
CA CYS A 546 16.02 -17.79 1.22
C CYS A 546 17.07 -18.87 1.51
N THR A 547 18.17 -18.83 0.78
CA THR A 547 19.40 -19.62 1.06
C THR A 547 20.52 -18.77 1.66
N GLY A 548 20.33 -17.46 1.72
CA GLY A 548 21.30 -16.49 2.19
C GLY A 548 20.66 -15.13 2.49
N PRO A 549 21.42 -14.18 3.05
CA PRO A 549 20.89 -12.91 3.54
C PRO A 549 20.58 -11.90 2.41
N SER A 550 21.02 -12.16 1.18
CA SER A 550 20.86 -11.23 0.06
C SER A 550 19.46 -11.28 -0.56
N ALA A 551 19.01 -10.15 -1.14
CA ALA A 551 17.78 -10.08 -1.93
C ALA A 551 17.82 -10.93 -3.22
N ASN A 552 18.99 -11.46 -3.58
CA ASN A 552 19.21 -12.31 -4.76
C ASN A 552 19.37 -13.80 -4.40
N GLU A 553 19.06 -14.16 -3.17
CA GLU A 553 19.12 -15.52 -2.64
C GLU A 553 17.73 -15.98 -2.15
N CYS A 554 16.66 -15.37 -2.67
CA CYS A 554 15.30 -15.74 -2.35
C CYS A 554 14.94 -17.07 -3.01
N THR A 555 14.20 -17.92 -2.30
CA THR A 555 13.59 -19.17 -2.82
C THR A 555 12.07 -19.13 -2.78
N LYS A 556 11.50 -18.22 -1.98
CA LYS A 556 10.08 -17.86 -2.00
C LYS A 556 9.91 -16.38 -1.73
N CYS A 557 8.88 -15.80 -2.33
CA CYS A 557 8.56 -14.39 -2.24
C CYS A 557 7.35 -14.11 -1.36
N PHE A 558 7.21 -12.84 -0.99
CA PHE A 558 6.06 -12.33 -0.27
C PHE A 558 4.82 -12.25 -1.15
N PHE A 559 3.66 -12.09 -0.53
CA PHE A 559 2.34 -12.23 -1.13
C PHE A 559 2.15 -11.36 -2.38
N LEU A 560 2.70 -10.16 -2.45
CA LEU A 560 2.54 -9.26 -3.60
C LEU A 560 3.64 -9.41 -4.68
N THR A 561 4.69 -10.17 -4.41
CA THR A 561 5.81 -10.35 -5.34
C THR A 561 5.85 -11.77 -5.89
N LEU A 562 6.59 -11.94 -6.98
CA LEU A 562 6.77 -13.19 -7.69
C LEU A 562 8.26 -13.53 -7.71
N LEU A 563 8.58 -14.81 -7.52
CA LEU A 563 9.94 -15.30 -7.65
C LEU A 563 10.33 -15.35 -9.12
N GLN A 564 11.33 -14.57 -9.52
CA GLN A 564 11.98 -14.69 -10.82
C GLN A 564 13.44 -15.06 -10.59
N GLU A 565 13.81 -16.27 -10.97
CA GLU A 565 15.10 -16.88 -10.64
C GLU A 565 15.30 -16.92 -9.11
N ASN A 566 16.17 -16.08 -8.55
CA ASN A 566 16.42 -16.01 -7.10
C ASN A 566 16.06 -14.63 -6.49
N GLN A 567 15.24 -13.85 -7.20
CA GLN A 567 14.83 -12.50 -6.79
C GLN A 567 13.31 -12.37 -6.74
N CYS A 568 12.82 -11.55 -5.82
CA CYS A 568 11.41 -11.21 -5.74
C CYS A 568 11.10 -9.93 -6.50
N VAL A 569 10.20 -10.02 -7.49
CA VAL A 569 9.81 -8.91 -8.37
C VAL A 569 8.31 -8.66 -8.32
N GLU A 570 7.87 -7.41 -8.44
CA GLU A 570 6.43 -7.09 -8.54
C GLU A 570 5.83 -7.48 -9.90
N LYS A 571 6.63 -7.37 -10.96
CA LYS A 571 6.23 -7.68 -12.34
C LYS A 571 7.28 -8.57 -12.98
N CYS A 572 6.81 -9.61 -13.65
CA CYS A 572 7.68 -10.48 -14.43
C CYS A 572 8.30 -9.72 -15.60
N ASN A 573 9.53 -10.08 -15.93
CA ASN A 573 10.25 -9.45 -17.02
C ASN A 573 9.80 -10.04 -18.37
N GLU A 574 8.63 -9.60 -18.85
CA GLU A 574 8.00 -10.08 -20.08
C GLU A 574 8.90 -9.90 -21.32
N LYS A 575 9.80 -8.89 -21.31
CA LYS A 575 10.80 -8.71 -22.37
C LYS A 575 11.70 -9.93 -22.54
N PHE A 576 12.01 -10.63 -21.44
CA PHE A 576 12.84 -11.83 -21.44
C PHE A 576 12.00 -13.12 -21.46
N GLY A 577 10.69 -13.00 -21.67
CA GLY A 577 9.81 -14.15 -21.80
C GLY A 577 9.31 -14.75 -20.52
N TYR A 578 9.37 -14.00 -19.44
CA TYR A 578 8.74 -14.38 -18.19
C TYR A 578 7.26 -13.99 -18.19
N GLN A 579 6.40 -14.90 -17.79
CA GLN A 579 4.97 -14.70 -17.57
C GLN A 579 4.65 -14.97 -16.09
N PRO A 580 3.71 -14.22 -15.49
CA PRO A 580 3.33 -14.42 -14.10
C PRO A 580 2.51 -15.69 -13.95
N ASN A 581 2.96 -16.59 -13.07
CA ASN A 581 2.14 -17.65 -12.52
C ASN A 581 1.79 -17.27 -11.07
N PHE A 582 0.60 -16.70 -10.89
CA PHE A 582 0.14 -16.23 -9.58
C PHE A 582 -0.14 -17.36 -8.59
N ASP A 583 -0.52 -18.55 -9.08
CA ASP A 583 -0.81 -19.72 -8.24
C ASP A 583 0.48 -20.29 -7.63
N LEU A 584 1.57 -20.31 -8.40
CA LEU A 584 2.88 -20.75 -7.95
C LEU A 584 3.74 -19.63 -7.36
N GLY A 585 3.27 -18.38 -7.40
CA GLY A 585 3.99 -17.23 -6.88
C GLY A 585 5.34 -16.97 -7.57
N LYS A 586 5.45 -17.32 -8.86
CA LYS A 586 6.70 -17.21 -9.62
C LYS A 586 6.48 -16.69 -11.04
N CYS A 587 7.54 -16.16 -11.61
CA CYS A 587 7.65 -15.83 -13.01
C CYS A 587 8.17 -17.05 -13.75
N GLU A 588 7.33 -17.63 -14.62
CA GLU A 588 7.71 -18.79 -15.43
C GLU A 588 8.14 -18.35 -16.82
N SER A 589 9.05 -19.09 -17.42
CA SER A 589 9.41 -18.91 -18.81
C SER A 589 9.46 -20.25 -19.54
N GLU A 590 8.79 -20.32 -20.69
CA GLU A 590 8.89 -21.44 -21.64
C GLU A 590 10.01 -21.21 -22.67
N MET A 591 10.87 -20.22 -22.42
CA MET A 591 11.91 -19.78 -23.34
C MET A 591 12.84 -20.93 -23.75
N SER A 592 13.15 -20.99 -25.04
CA SER A 592 14.14 -21.91 -25.58
C SER A 592 15.37 -21.14 -26.08
N ARG A 593 16.53 -21.79 -26.02
CA ARG A 593 17.74 -21.34 -26.75
C ARG A 593 17.83 -21.94 -28.16
N THR A 594 16.93 -22.86 -28.51
CA THR A 594 16.85 -23.46 -29.84
C THR A 594 15.79 -22.70 -30.64
N CYS A 595 16.21 -21.69 -31.40
CA CYS A 595 15.32 -20.71 -32.03
C CYS A 595 15.47 -20.66 -33.55
N LYS A 596 14.43 -20.15 -34.23
CA LYS A 596 14.48 -19.84 -35.66
C LYS A 596 15.02 -18.42 -35.87
N GLY A 597 15.90 -18.24 -36.86
CA GLY A 597 16.46 -16.92 -37.19
C GLY A 597 17.59 -16.47 -36.24
N ASN A 598 17.59 -15.18 -35.92
CA ASN A 598 18.69 -14.53 -35.18
C ASN A 598 18.41 -14.36 -33.68
N CYS A 599 17.39 -15.01 -33.14
CA CYS A 599 17.13 -15.03 -31.70
C CYS A 599 18.23 -15.80 -30.96
N GLU A 600 18.65 -15.29 -29.81
CA GLU A 600 19.40 -16.04 -28.80
C GLU A 600 18.45 -16.83 -27.90
N THR A 601 17.33 -16.20 -27.51
CA THR A 601 16.21 -16.88 -26.83
C THR A 601 14.87 -16.53 -27.49
N CYS A 602 13.91 -17.45 -27.44
CA CYS A 602 12.62 -17.35 -28.13
C CYS A 602 11.48 -17.99 -27.33
N GLU A 603 10.23 -17.64 -27.66
CA GLU A 603 9.01 -18.05 -26.92
C GLU A 603 8.91 -19.54 -26.61
N LYS A 604 9.34 -20.37 -27.54
CA LYS A 604 9.39 -21.83 -27.43
C LYS A 604 10.36 -22.38 -28.45
N GLN A 605 10.66 -23.68 -28.34
CA GLN A 605 11.55 -24.35 -29.28
C GLN A 605 11.14 -24.10 -30.75
N ASN A 606 12.11 -23.67 -31.57
CA ASN A 606 11.97 -23.33 -32.99
C ASN A 606 11.03 -22.14 -33.31
N SER A 607 10.65 -21.32 -32.32
CA SER A 607 9.87 -20.10 -32.56
C SER A 607 10.71 -19.03 -33.28
N PRO A 608 10.11 -18.24 -34.20
CA PRO A 608 10.74 -17.04 -34.76
C PRO A 608 10.55 -15.79 -33.89
N LEU A 609 9.71 -15.86 -32.84
CA LEU A 609 9.46 -14.78 -31.91
C LEU A 609 10.52 -14.80 -30.81
N CYS A 610 11.40 -13.80 -30.83
CA CYS A 610 12.55 -13.66 -29.98
C CYS A 610 12.20 -12.96 -28.66
N TYR A 611 12.96 -13.27 -27.61
CA TYR A 611 13.05 -12.46 -26.39
C TYR A 611 14.40 -11.75 -26.30
N THR A 612 15.48 -12.41 -26.75
CA THR A 612 16.81 -11.78 -26.88
C THR A 612 17.44 -12.13 -28.21
N CYS A 613 18.41 -11.32 -28.64
CA CYS A 613 19.07 -11.45 -29.93
C CYS A 613 20.50 -11.93 -29.82
N LYS A 614 20.94 -12.73 -30.80
CA LYS A 614 22.35 -13.07 -30.98
C LYS A 614 23.18 -11.80 -31.15
N THR A 615 24.42 -11.80 -30.68
CA THR A 615 25.34 -10.66 -30.78
C THR A 615 25.39 -10.13 -32.22
N GLY A 616 25.26 -8.81 -32.38
CA GLY A 616 25.25 -8.13 -33.68
C GLY A 616 23.86 -7.93 -34.31
N PHE A 617 22.79 -8.41 -33.69
CA PHE A 617 21.40 -8.16 -34.09
C PHE A 617 20.65 -7.38 -33.02
N PHE A 618 19.72 -6.52 -33.43
CA PHE A 618 18.93 -5.64 -32.57
C PHE A 618 17.49 -6.15 -32.44
N PHE A 619 17.00 -6.22 -31.21
CA PHE A 619 15.64 -6.64 -30.92
C PHE A 619 14.61 -5.60 -31.37
N TYR A 620 13.66 -5.99 -32.21
CA TYR A 620 12.57 -5.15 -32.67
C TYR A 620 11.26 -5.56 -32.01
N GLN A 621 10.75 -4.70 -31.13
CA GLN A 621 9.54 -4.97 -30.33
C GLN A 621 8.28 -5.20 -31.19
N GLY A 622 8.20 -4.58 -32.37
CA GLY A 622 6.98 -4.57 -33.20
C GLY A 622 6.51 -5.97 -33.63
N ASP A 623 7.44 -6.85 -33.99
CA ASP A 623 7.16 -8.24 -34.38
C ASP A 623 7.97 -9.26 -33.56
N LYS A 624 8.64 -8.81 -32.50
CA LYS A 624 9.56 -9.59 -31.66
C LYS A 624 10.66 -10.29 -32.44
N SER A 625 11.19 -9.68 -33.50
CA SER A 625 12.29 -10.26 -34.30
C SER A 625 13.65 -9.65 -33.95
N CYS A 626 14.71 -10.30 -34.44
CA CYS A 626 16.09 -9.83 -34.30
C CYS A 626 16.64 -9.43 -35.67
N LEU A 627 16.83 -8.12 -35.86
CA LEU A 627 17.19 -7.50 -37.14
C LEU A 627 18.65 -7.06 -37.13
N SER A 628 19.34 -7.16 -38.26
CA SER A 628 20.70 -6.63 -38.39
C SER A 628 20.74 -5.10 -38.52
N LYS A 629 19.60 -4.48 -38.87
CA LYS A 629 19.41 -3.04 -38.99
C LYS A 629 17.99 -2.68 -38.58
N CYS A 630 17.81 -1.59 -37.84
CA CYS A 630 16.49 -1.20 -37.36
C CYS A 630 15.64 -0.55 -38.48
N PRO A 631 14.31 -0.70 -38.44
CA PRO A 631 13.41 -0.08 -39.41
C PRO A 631 13.39 1.45 -39.28
N LEU A 632 12.89 2.14 -40.32
CA LEU A 632 12.74 3.59 -40.30
C LEU A 632 11.89 4.02 -39.08
N GLY A 633 12.36 5.03 -38.35
CA GLY A 633 11.74 5.45 -37.08
C GLY A 633 12.44 4.92 -35.83
N PHE A 634 13.47 4.07 -35.98
CA PHE A 634 14.19 3.44 -34.87
C PHE A 634 15.71 3.58 -35.04
N ILE A 635 16.45 3.60 -33.93
CA ILE A 635 17.92 3.61 -33.88
C ILE A 635 18.49 2.34 -33.25
N GLU A 636 19.69 1.94 -33.68
CA GLU A 636 20.42 0.81 -33.11
C GLU A 636 21.05 1.17 -31.75
N GLN A 637 20.44 0.74 -30.64
CA GLN A 637 21.02 0.98 -29.33
C GLN A 637 22.00 -0.14 -28.95
N GLN A 638 23.30 0.08 -29.14
CA GLN A 638 24.31 -0.98 -28.92
C GLN A 638 24.38 -1.51 -27.49
N LYS A 639 24.16 -0.67 -26.47
CA LYS A 639 24.21 -1.12 -25.06
C LYS A 639 23.04 -2.04 -24.67
N ALA A 640 21.86 -1.75 -25.20
CA ALA A 640 20.65 -2.51 -24.92
C ALA A 640 20.39 -3.61 -25.96
N GLN A 641 21.12 -3.55 -27.09
CA GLN A 641 20.99 -4.44 -28.23
C GLN A 641 19.53 -4.52 -28.75
N GLU A 642 18.85 -3.37 -28.78
CA GLU A 642 17.46 -3.22 -29.21
C GLU A 642 17.30 -2.07 -30.23
N CYS A 643 16.22 -2.15 -31.02
CA CYS A 643 15.75 -1.07 -31.87
C CYS A 643 14.92 -0.12 -31.03
N GLN A 644 15.51 1.01 -30.67
CA GLN A 644 14.86 2.02 -29.87
C GLN A 644 14.10 3.00 -30.77
N GLU A 645 12.83 3.26 -30.44
CA GLU A 645 12.02 4.24 -31.18
C GLU A 645 12.59 5.65 -31.03
N LEU A 646 12.58 6.43 -32.11
CA LEU A 646 12.98 7.83 -32.09
C LEU A 646 12.01 8.66 -31.23
N SER A 647 12.53 9.67 -30.54
CA SER A 647 11.69 10.65 -29.82
C SER A 647 10.71 11.33 -30.78
N VAL A 648 9.53 11.67 -30.25
CA VAL A 648 8.42 12.26 -31.01
C VAL A 648 8.90 13.42 -31.88
N GLY A 649 8.65 13.31 -33.18
CA GLY A 649 9.02 14.35 -34.16
C GLY A 649 10.50 14.42 -34.51
N CYS A 650 11.35 13.51 -34.04
CA CYS A 650 12.76 13.43 -34.40
C CYS A 650 13.00 12.42 -35.53
N LEU A 651 13.75 12.83 -36.55
CA LEU A 651 14.22 11.98 -37.66
C LEU A 651 15.61 11.37 -37.41
N GLN A 652 16.43 11.97 -36.54
CA GLN A 652 17.76 11.46 -36.20
C GLN A 652 18.22 11.90 -34.81
N GLN A 653 18.62 10.95 -33.95
CA GLN A 653 19.13 11.20 -32.58
C GLN A 653 20.57 10.71 -32.38
N ILE A 654 21.30 11.36 -31.47
CA ILE A 654 22.62 10.89 -30.97
C ILE A 654 22.43 9.97 -29.76
N ASP A 655 21.50 10.32 -28.89
CA ASP A 655 21.09 9.57 -27.70
C ASP A 655 19.63 9.88 -27.34
N PHE A 656 19.14 9.27 -26.26
CA PHE A 656 17.74 9.36 -25.82
C PHE A 656 17.21 10.79 -25.65
N ASN A 657 18.05 11.76 -25.30
CA ASN A 657 17.62 13.14 -25.04
C ASN A 657 18.05 14.14 -26.11
N THR A 658 18.82 13.69 -27.11
CA THR A 658 19.52 14.59 -28.03
C THR A 658 19.14 14.28 -29.48
N CYS A 659 18.18 15.03 -30.01
CA CYS A 659 17.85 15.06 -31.42
C CYS A 659 18.81 15.95 -32.21
N ILE A 660 19.11 15.55 -33.45
CA ILE A 660 19.92 16.31 -34.41
C ILE A 660 19.01 16.92 -35.49
N LEU A 661 17.98 16.17 -35.88
CA LEU A 661 17.12 16.52 -37.00
C LEU A 661 15.66 16.21 -36.65
N CYS A 662 14.81 17.24 -36.66
CA CYS A 662 13.38 17.09 -36.47
C CYS A 662 12.64 16.91 -37.80
N ASP A 663 11.47 16.27 -37.74
CA ASP A 663 10.54 16.12 -38.85
C ASP A 663 9.82 17.45 -39.10
N SER A 664 10.54 18.35 -39.76
CA SER A 664 10.03 19.68 -40.12
C SER A 664 8.85 19.61 -41.08
N ALA A 665 8.69 18.51 -41.84
CA ALA A 665 7.52 18.30 -42.69
C ALA A 665 6.24 18.06 -41.86
N LYS A 666 6.37 17.64 -40.60
CA LYS A 666 5.27 17.53 -39.63
C LYS A 666 5.22 18.68 -38.63
N GLY A 667 5.95 19.76 -38.87
CA GLY A 667 5.94 20.96 -38.02
C GLY A 667 6.78 20.87 -36.76
N TYR A 668 7.68 19.89 -36.65
CA TYR A 668 8.60 19.77 -35.51
C TYR A 668 9.89 20.56 -35.76
N ILE A 669 10.32 21.33 -34.77
CA ILE A 669 11.58 22.08 -34.78
C ILE A 669 12.46 21.70 -33.59
N LEU A 670 13.78 21.82 -33.78
CA LEU A 670 14.76 21.51 -32.74
C LEU A 670 14.86 22.69 -31.76
N ASP A 671 14.54 22.45 -30.49
CA ASP A 671 14.66 23.44 -29.43
C ASP A 671 16.11 23.59 -28.92
N THR A 672 16.31 24.53 -27.99
CA THR A 672 17.63 24.84 -27.40
C THR A 672 18.19 23.71 -26.53
N GLU A 673 17.34 22.76 -26.10
CA GLU A 673 17.72 21.54 -25.39
C GLU A 673 17.96 20.36 -26.34
N LYS A 674 17.93 20.58 -27.66
CA LYS A 674 18.05 19.55 -28.70
C LYS A 674 16.91 18.52 -28.68
N LYS A 675 15.68 18.92 -28.35
CA LYS A 675 14.47 18.11 -28.48
C LYS A 675 13.57 18.66 -29.59
N CYS A 676 12.73 17.80 -30.15
CA CYS A 676 11.79 18.22 -31.19
C CYS A 676 10.47 18.68 -30.58
N THR A 677 10.14 19.95 -30.80
CA THR A 677 8.90 20.57 -30.34
C THR A 677 8.00 20.88 -31.52
N LEU A 678 6.72 20.52 -31.40
CA LEU A 678 5.71 20.78 -32.43
C LEU A 678 5.27 22.25 -32.36
N CYS A 679 5.39 22.98 -33.47
CA CYS A 679 4.85 24.34 -33.54
C CYS A 679 3.31 24.32 -33.47
N LYS A 680 2.71 25.39 -32.91
CA LYS A 680 1.25 25.56 -32.94
C LYS A 680 0.71 25.53 -34.38
N GLN A 681 -0.55 25.13 -34.52
CA GLN A 681 -1.22 24.98 -35.81
C GLN A 681 -1.11 26.23 -36.70
N ASN A 682 -0.89 26.03 -38.00
CA ASN A 682 -0.68 27.08 -39.02
C ASN A 682 0.63 27.88 -38.86
N CYS A 683 1.64 27.32 -38.20
CA CYS A 683 2.97 27.92 -38.04
C CYS A 683 4.06 27.07 -38.72
N ILE A 684 4.83 27.69 -39.63
CA ILE A 684 5.95 27.04 -40.33
C ILE A 684 7.20 26.99 -39.45
N SER A 685 7.48 28.06 -38.70
CA SER A 685 8.60 28.12 -37.77
C SER A 685 8.22 28.90 -36.53
N CYS A 686 8.47 28.34 -35.35
CA CYS A 686 8.19 28.96 -34.06
C CYS A 686 9.48 29.22 -33.26
N ASN A 687 9.39 30.02 -32.21
CA ASN A 687 10.53 30.32 -31.35
C ASN A 687 11.01 29.04 -30.63
N PRO A 688 12.31 28.69 -30.70
CA PRO A 688 12.86 27.53 -29.99
C PRO A 688 12.67 27.55 -28.47
N ASN A 689 12.48 28.73 -27.88
CA ASN A 689 12.24 28.90 -26.43
C ASN A 689 10.74 29.05 -26.09
N ASP A 690 9.87 29.26 -27.08
CA ASP A 690 8.42 29.38 -26.90
C ASP A 690 7.68 28.93 -28.16
N ALA A 691 7.20 27.68 -28.16
CA ALA A 691 6.48 27.09 -29.29
C ALA A 691 5.12 27.77 -29.58
N THR A 692 4.66 28.69 -28.72
CA THR A 692 3.46 29.49 -28.95
C THR A 692 3.72 30.75 -29.75
N GLU A 693 4.97 31.22 -29.79
CA GLU A 693 5.38 32.35 -30.60
C GLU A 693 5.74 31.88 -32.01
N CYS A 694 4.85 32.09 -32.96
CA CYS A 694 5.14 31.80 -34.34
C CYS A 694 6.03 32.89 -34.97
N LEU A 695 7.13 32.48 -35.58
CA LEU A 695 8.03 33.36 -36.34
C LEU A 695 7.53 33.53 -37.78
N VAL A 696 7.02 32.46 -38.41
CA VAL A 696 6.51 32.47 -39.79
C VAL A 696 5.23 31.65 -39.88
N CYS A 697 4.13 32.30 -40.28
CA CYS A 697 2.84 31.67 -40.45
C CYS A 697 2.72 30.91 -41.78
N GLU A 698 1.88 29.88 -41.81
CA GLU A 698 1.69 29.04 -42.99
C GLU A 698 0.86 29.75 -44.07
N GLY A 699 1.38 29.82 -45.30
CA GLY A 699 0.65 30.39 -46.44
C GLY A 699 0.35 31.89 -46.29
N ILE A 700 -0.93 32.26 -46.36
CA ILE A 700 -1.41 33.66 -46.31
C ILE A 700 -1.89 34.10 -44.91
N LYS A 701 -1.62 33.29 -43.88
CA LYS A 701 -2.06 33.57 -42.51
C LYS A 701 -1.23 34.71 -41.90
N LEU A 702 -1.89 35.56 -41.11
CA LEU A 702 -1.30 36.73 -40.48
C LEU A 702 -0.81 36.41 -39.07
N LYS A 703 0.29 37.04 -38.65
CA LYS A 703 0.78 36.97 -37.28
C LYS A 703 -0.06 37.87 -36.38
N ASN A 704 -0.70 37.30 -35.37
CA ASN A 704 -1.52 38.01 -34.41
C ASN A 704 -0.66 38.71 -33.33
N TYR A 705 -1.26 39.60 -32.53
CA TYR A 705 -0.57 40.32 -31.44
C TYR A 705 0.06 39.39 -30.40
N ASP A 706 -0.54 38.22 -30.17
CA ASP A 706 -0.07 37.21 -29.23
C ASP A 706 0.90 36.18 -29.84
N GLY A 707 1.34 36.40 -31.09
CA GLY A 707 2.27 35.51 -31.79
C GLY A 707 1.62 34.30 -32.48
N SER A 708 0.30 34.13 -32.41
CA SER A 708 -0.43 33.07 -33.12
C SER A 708 -0.68 33.40 -34.60
N CYS A 709 -0.90 32.38 -35.43
CA CYS A 709 -1.22 32.54 -36.85
C CYS A 709 -2.72 32.46 -37.09
N VAL A 710 -3.28 33.51 -37.68
CA VAL A 710 -4.73 33.69 -37.88
C VAL A 710 -5.07 34.01 -39.33
N ASP A 711 -6.26 33.62 -39.78
CA ASP A 711 -6.75 33.85 -41.14
C ASP A 711 -6.99 35.34 -41.43
N ALA A 712 -7.35 36.08 -40.39
CA ALA A 712 -7.58 37.52 -40.40
C ALA A 712 -7.34 38.05 -38.99
N CYS A 713 -7.01 39.33 -38.86
CA CYS A 713 -6.92 39.97 -37.53
C CYS A 713 -8.31 39.99 -36.88
N PHE A 714 -8.45 39.37 -35.70
CA PHE A 714 -9.72 39.26 -34.97
C PHE A 714 -9.79 40.27 -33.80
N ASN A 715 -11.00 40.73 -33.48
CA ASN A 715 -11.33 41.59 -32.33
C ASN A 715 -10.47 42.86 -32.17
N ASN A 716 -10.97 43.99 -32.67
CA ASN A 716 -10.39 45.33 -32.46
C ASN A 716 -8.90 45.40 -32.83
N THR A 717 -8.47 44.65 -33.85
CA THR A 717 -7.11 44.67 -34.39
C THR A 717 -7.13 44.83 -35.92
N PHE A 718 -6.09 45.42 -36.49
CA PHE A 718 -5.90 45.56 -37.94
C PHE A 718 -4.51 45.07 -38.33
N TYR A 719 -4.35 44.60 -39.56
CA TYR A 719 -3.04 44.21 -40.08
C TYR A 719 -2.24 45.46 -40.42
N SER A 720 -1.06 45.61 -39.83
CA SER A 720 -0.14 46.71 -40.11
C SER A 720 0.94 46.22 -41.06
N ASP A 721 0.95 46.74 -42.30
CA ASP A 721 1.99 46.44 -43.29
C ASP A 721 3.39 46.85 -42.78
N ASN A 722 3.49 47.79 -41.84
CA ASN A 722 4.76 48.25 -41.28
C ASN A 722 5.35 47.29 -40.24
N SER A 723 4.52 46.54 -39.50
CA SER A 723 4.97 45.61 -38.47
C SER A 723 4.74 44.15 -38.82
N GLU A 724 4.16 43.90 -40.00
CA GLU A 724 3.80 42.59 -40.57
C GLU A 724 2.96 41.72 -39.60
N LYS A 725 2.23 42.36 -38.68
CA LYS A 725 1.38 41.70 -37.67
C LYS A 725 0.10 42.47 -37.40
N CYS A 726 -0.84 41.81 -36.72
CA CYS A 726 -2.06 42.45 -36.22
C CYS A 726 -1.74 43.38 -35.05
N GLU A 727 -2.12 44.65 -35.17
CA GLU A 727 -2.02 45.68 -34.12
C GLU A 727 -3.40 46.06 -33.61
N LYS A 728 -3.49 46.56 -32.37
CA LYS A 728 -4.77 47.00 -31.78
C LYS A 728 -5.27 48.28 -32.45
N CYS A 729 -6.56 48.30 -32.77
CA CYS A 729 -7.25 49.48 -33.28
C CYS A 729 -7.44 50.53 -32.17
N TYR A 730 -7.24 51.81 -32.53
CA TYR A 730 -7.41 52.94 -31.62
C TYR A 730 -8.88 53.35 -31.42
N TYR A 731 -9.73 53.16 -32.43
CA TYR A 731 -11.19 53.36 -32.38
C TYR A 731 -11.88 52.39 -33.35
N VAL A 732 -13.03 51.84 -32.96
CA VAL A 732 -13.84 50.93 -33.78
C VAL A 732 -15.23 51.54 -33.94
N ASP A 733 -15.62 51.84 -35.17
CA ASP A 733 -16.94 52.37 -35.48
C ASP A 733 -18.04 51.36 -35.09
N PHE A 734 -18.98 51.76 -34.24
CA PHE A 734 -19.98 50.85 -33.65
C PHE A 734 -20.99 50.30 -34.67
N GLN A 735 -21.13 50.89 -35.86
CA GLN A 735 -22.05 50.43 -36.90
C GLN A 735 -21.37 49.54 -37.94
N THR A 736 -20.14 49.88 -38.33
CA THR A 736 -19.41 49.21 -39.41
C THR A 736 -18.33 48.25 -38.93
N LYS A 737 -17.98 48.31 -37.64
CA LYS A 737 -16.82 47.61 -37.02
C LYS A 737 -15.48 47.90 -37.72
N ALA A 738 -15.39 48.97 -38.50
CA ALA A 738 -14.16 49.39 -39.18
C ALA A 738 -13.29 50.26 -38.26
N CYS A 739 -11.97 50.12 -38.38
CA CYS A 739 -11.02 50.95 -37.63
C CYS A 739 -10.83 52.30 -38.32
N THR A 740 -11.19 53.39 -37.63
CA THR A 740 -11.21 54.75 -38.21
C THR A 740 -10.06 55.60 -37.66
N GLN A 741 -9.37 56.32 -38.53
CA GLN A 741 -8.26 57.22 -38.14
C GLN A 741 -8.81 58.45 -37.42
N CYS A 742 -8.17 58.86 -36.31
CA CYS A 742 -8.60 60.01 -35.49
C CYS A 742 -8.80 61.32 -36.27
N SER A 743 -8.02 61.51 -37.34
CA SER A 743 -8.10 62.64 -38.27
C SER A 743 -9.44 62.79 -38.98
N SER A 744 -10.24 61.71 -39.08
CA SER A 744 -11.55 61.73 -39.74
C SER A 744 -12.69 62.20 -38.82
N LYS A 745 -12.50 62.15 -37.49
CA LYS A 745 -13.48 62.61 -36.49
C LYS A 745 -13.12 63.98 -35.90
N TYR A 746 -11.82 64.24 -35.70
CA TYR A 746 -11.32 65.52 -35.20
C TYR A 746 -10.26 66.07 -36.17
N THR A 747 -10.58 67.19 -36.81
CA THR A 747 -9.72 67.81 -37.83
C THR A 747 -8.35 68.15 -37.25
N ASN A 748 -7.28 67.77 -37.97
CA ASN A 748 -5.88 67.95 -37.56
C ASN A 748 -5.49 67.23 -36.25
N CYS A 749 -6.25 66.21 -35.84
CA CYS A 749 -5.94 65.38 -34.69
C CYS A 749 -5.13 64.12 -35.06
N GLN A 750 -3.98 63.95 -34.42
CA GLN A 750 -3.09 62.79 -34.58
C GLN A 750 -3.51 61.60 -33.69
N SER A 751 -4.00 61.86 -32.48
CA SER A 751 -4.49 60.82 -31.56
C SER A 751 -5.68 61.33 -30.76
N CYS A 752 -6.70 60.49 -30.57
CA CYS A 752 -7.98 60.83 -29.96
C CYS A 752 -8.48 59.68 -29.08
N ASP A 753 -9.38 60.00 -28.15
CA ASP A 753 -10.26 59.02 -27.52
C ASP A 753 -11.70 59.20 -28.03
N ASP A 754 -12.66 58.50 -27.43
CA ASP A 754 -14.06 58.55 -27.84
C ASP A 754 -14.67 59.96 -27.81
N PHE A 755 -14.11 60.87 -27.00
CA PHE A 755 -14.72 62.15 -26.67
C PHE A 755 -13.84 63.38 -26.97
N SER A 756 -12.53 63.21 -27.19
CA SER A 756 -11.58 64.34 -27.29
C SER A 756 -10.34 64.02 -28.14
N CYS A 757 -9.75 65.07 -28.71
CA CYS A 757 -8.43 64.97 -29.32
C CYS A 757 -7.35 65.04 -28.22
N LYS A 758 -6.40 64.11 -28.23
CA LYS A 758 -5.26 64.07 -27.28
C LYS A 758 -3.99 64.69 -27.84
N ARG A 759 -3.79 64.68 -29.16
CA ARG A 759 -2.58 65.20 -29.80
C ARG A 759 -2.90 65.76 -31.18
N CYS A 760 -2.42 66.96 -31.45
CA CYS A 760 -2.61 67.64 -32.73
C CYS A 760 -1.47 67.37 -33.71
N ASN A 761 -1.78 67.44 -35.01
CA ASN A 761 -0.79 67.41 -36.08
C ASN A 761 0.17 68.61 -35.96
N HIS A 762 1.39 68.45 -36.48
CA HIS A 762 2.45 69.44 -36.42
C HIS A 762 2.00 70.83 -36.92
N GLY A 763 2.18 71.87 -36.10
CA GLY A 763 1.75 73.25 -36.40
C GLY A 763 0.36 73.63 -35.87
N TYR A 764 -0.31 72.72 -35.16
CA TYR A 764 -1.58 72.96 -34.49
C TYR A 764 -1.47 72.64 -32.98
N GLN A 765 -2.20 73.38 -32.13
CA GLN A 765 -2.32 73.13 -30.69
C GLN A 765 -3.78 72.84 -30.32
N LEU A 766 -3.98 72.11 -29.22
CA LEU A 766 -5.32 71.86 -28.70
C LEU A 766 -5.99 73.18 -28.32
N ASP A 767 -7.22 73.36 -28.77
CA ASP A 767 -8.08 74.44 -28.29
C ASP A 767 -8.27 74.33 -26.76
N ILE A 768 -8.66 75.44 -26.12
CA ILE A 768 -8.96 75.53 -24.69
C ILE A 768 -9.99 74.50 -24.20
N THR A 769 -10.85 73.99 -25.08
CA THR A 769 -11.79 72.91 -24.73
C THR A 769 -11.20 71.49 -24.85
N GLN A 770 -9.98 71.34 -25.38
CA GLN A 770 -9.29 70.08 -25.71
C GLN A 770 -10.07 69.17 -26.67
N THR A 771 -11.02 69.72 -27.44
CA THR A 771 -11.85 68.93 -28.36
C THR A 771 -11.39 68.99 -29.82
N TYR A 772 -10.65 70.03 -30.23
CA TYR A 772 -10.13 70.18 -31.59
C TYR A 772 -8.79 70.93 -31.62
N CYS A 773 -8.14 70.97 -32.79
CA CYS A 773 -6.79 71.50 -32.98
C CYS A 773 -6.79 72.80 -33.81
N GLU A 774 -6.24 73.89 -33.25
CA GLU A 774 -6.17 75.23 -33.86
C GLU A 774 -4.74 75.63 -34.27
N GLN A 775 -4.61 76.51 -35.25
CA GLN A 775 -3.33 76.89 -35.86
C GLN A 775 -2.68 78.06 -35.11
N THR A 776 -1.44 77.91 -34.66
CA THR A 776 -0.72 78.95 -33.89
C THR A 776 -0.04 79.97 -34.82
N THR A 777 -0.43 81.25 -34.72
CA THR A 777 0.23 82.37 -35.43
C THR A 777 1.33 83.00 -34.57
N LEU A 778 2.51 82.35 -34.45
CA LEU A 778 3.79 83.00 -34.08
C LEU A 778 4.97 82.02 -34.30
N GLY A 779 5.89 82.33 -35.21
CA GLY A 779 7.26 81.78 -35.36
C GLY A 779 7.46 80.26 -35.50
N LYS A 780 7.71 79.75 -36.72
CA LYS A 780 8.08 78.33 -36.94
C LYS A 780 9.50 78.02 -36.43
N CYS A 781 9.65 76.96 -35.65
CA CYS A 781 10.95 76.44 -35.24
C CYS A 781 11.58 75.56 -36.33
N SER A 782 12.91 75.65 -36.45
CA SER A 782 13.69 74.91 -37.44
C SER A 782 13.63 73.39 -37.22
N TYR A 783 13.64 72.63 -38.33
CA TYR A 783 13.57 71.17 -38.32
C TYR A 783 14.78 70.55 -37.61
N GLY A 784 14.54 69.55 -36.75
CA GLY A 784 15.58 68.93 -35.90
C GLY A 784 15.69 69.54 -34.49
N CYS A 785 14.89 70.57 -34.19
CA CYS A 785 14.85 71.22 -32.88
C CYS A 785 13.75 70.67 -31.97
N GLU A 786 14.12 70.25 -30.75
CA GLU A 786 13.18 69.77 -29.72
C GLU A 786 12.51 70.94 -28.99
N SER A 787 13.24 72.04 -28.73
CA SER A 787 12.65 73.26 -28.17
C SER A 787 13.38 74.52 -28.59
N CYS A 788 12.65 75.63 -28.72
CA CYS A 788 13.09 76.85 -29.38
C CYS A 788 12.60 78.11 -28.67
N SER A 789 13.33 79.22 -28.84
CA SER A 789 12.98 80.52 -28.27
C SER A 789 11.80 81.17 -29.01
N GLN A 790 11.20 82.22 -28.43
CA GLN A 790 10.11 82.99 -29.06
C GLN A 790 10.51 83.66 -30.39
N GLN A 791 11.82 83.72 -30.69
CA GLN A 791 12.36 84.27 -31.93
C GLN A 791 12.72 83.17 -32.96
N GLY A 792 12.49 81.88 -32.64
CA GLY A 792 12.69 80.75 -33.54
C GLY A 792 14.07 80.08 -33.47
N GLU A 793 14.92 80.47 -32.51
CA GLU A 793 16.26 79.88 -32.33
C GLU A 793 16.21 78.57 -31.54
N CYS A 794 17.00 77.57 -31.93
CA CYS A 794 16.97 76.25 -31.30
C CYS A 794 17.76 76.21 -29.98
N ILE A 795 17.09 75.81 -28.90
CA ILE A 795 17.66 75.73 -27.54
C ILE A 795 18.05 74.28 -27.20
N TYR A 796 17.25 73.29 -27.62
CA TYR A 796 17.52 71.86 -27.43
C TYR A 796 17.25 71.07 -28.72
N CYS A 797 18.11 70.10 -29.04
CA CYS A 797 18.04 69.28 -30.25
C CYS A 797 17.70 67.82 -29.91
N TYR A 798 17.01 67.12 -30.83
CA TYR A 798 16.74 65.68 -30.69
C TYR A 798 18.03 64.84 -30.79
N GLU A 799 18.02 63.62 -30.21
CA GLU A 799 19.15 62.67 -30.31
C GLU A 799 19.58 62.45 -31.77
N GLY A 800 20.89 62.56 -32.01
CA GLY A 800 21.50 62.49 -33.35
C GLY A 800 21.85 63.85 -33.96
N TYR A 801 21.31 64.96 -33.45
CA TYR A 801 21.60 66.31 -33.94
C TYR A 801 22.44 67.10 -32.94
N TYR A 802 23.36 67.94 -33.43
CA TYR A 802 24.17 68.82 -32.59
C TYR A 802 24.32 70.23 -33.16
N ILE A 803 24.52 71.20 -32.27
CA ILE A 803 24.70 72.61 -32.61
C ILE A 803 26.17 72.86 -32.99
N ARG A 804 26.41 73.40 -34.19
CA ARG A 804 27.76 73.81 -34.63
C ARG A 804 27.89 75.34 -34.63
N LEU A 805 28.87 75.87 -33.89
CA LEU A 805 29.22 77.29 -33.90
C LEU A 805 30.25 77.56 -35.01
N ILE A 806 29.85 78.29 -36.06
CA ILE A 806 30.76 78.76 -37.11
C ILE A 806 30.98 80.26 -36.90
N ALA A 807 32.22 80.65 -36.59
CA ALA A 807 32.60 82.05 -36.46
C ALA A 807 33.12 82.57 -37.82
N PHE A 808 32.45 83.57 -38.39
CA PHE A 808 33.02 84.46 -39.40
C PHE A 808 32.99 85.92 -38.92
N ILE A 809 34.06 86.63 -39.26
CA ILE A 809 34.33 88.01 -38.88
C ILE A 809 33.26 88.92 -39.50
N PHE A 810 32.64 89.76 -38.66
CA PHE A 810 31.47 90.63 -38.89
C PHE A 810 30.08 90.01 -38.67
N GLY A 811 29.76 89.83 -37.38
CA GLY A 811 28.50 90.36 -36.82
C GLY A 811 27.19 89.78 -37.32
N ASN A 812 27.04 88.46 -37.30
CA ASN A 812 25.85 87.71 -36.83
C ASN A 812 26.16 86.21 -36.90
N VAL A 813 25.94 85.49 -35.80
CA VAL A 813 26.21 84.04 -35.70
C VAL A 813 25.08 83.30 -36.42
N ILE A 814 25.41 82.49 -37.42
CA ILE A 814 24.48 81.53 -38.02
C ILE A 814 24.78 80.16 -37.39
N LEU A 815 23.78 79.55 -36.74
CA LEU A 815 23.82 78.15 -36.33
C LEU A 815 23.27 77.28 -37.47
N GLU A 816 24.08 76.35 -37.97
CA GLU A 816 23.60 75.26 -38.82
C GLU A 816 23.50 73.96 -38.02
N LEU A 817 22.38 73.26 -38.18
CA LEU A 817 22.13 71.92 -37.66
C LEU A 817 22.55 70.87 -38.71
N LEU A 818 23.36 69.90 -38.29
CA LEU A 818 23.76 68.76 -39.11
C LEU A 818 23.29 67.46 -38.46
N LEU A 819 22.99 66.49 -39.33
CA LEU A 819 22.52 65.13 -39.04
C LEU A 819 23.66 64.19 -38.64
#